data_AF-A8PEA2-F1
#
_entry.id   AF-A8PEA2-F1
#
_cell.length_a   1.000
_cell.length_b   1.000
_cell.length_c   1.000
_cell.angle_alpha   90.00
_cell.angle_beta   90.00
_cell.angle_gamma   90.00
#
_symmetry.space_group_name_H-M   'P 1'
#
loop_
_entity.id
_entity.type
_entity.pdbx_description
1 polymer ?
#
loop_
_entity_poly.entity_id
_entity_poly.type
_entity_poly.pdbx_seq_one_letter_code
_entity_poly.pdbx_strand_id
1 'polypeptide(L)'
;MGASFLRVVPGGCTQPPDRKHGDPSRGSLTPRLHVHPWRHSPDLNPRPDSTCVPWIPDPAKSHALKPTYSITSSTINTQDHSKRGSLNLESHMWATCNDDKPLYSSDSGPSLSSGKRSARCGRITLVIIGVASVILLGVFLPLHFGVLRSLHHGNTVPLSRGNETNSQPTTHTLLRGGDGSEVTTADGTKFTYRNPFGGFWISDPEDPFNLDAQPNEWTPPLNRSWRWGQDRIFGVNLGGLFVLEPFITPGVFEARPGYVDEYTLSEMMRDGVNGTQGFQDLEEHYKTFITEKDIAEIAGAGLNWLRVPLGFWAVEVYENEPFLERTSWTYFLRIVEWARKYGLRIYLDLHAVPGGQNGMNHSGRVHRISFLAGNMGLANAQRTLYYLRVLTEFISQPQYSSVIPVLGILNEPLSEELGMEALSSFYLEAYTMIRNITGYGEGNGPYIAIGDGLRSPLDWEGLLPNADRVIMDAHPYVAFDRSHDTSPLTDLAEDGEFGGIWPRTACQRWGPLINSTKMALGVTIGGEFSGALNDCGRYIREVGVTSDHPQCPLYDDWENWTDELKAGLQNFILASMDAIGDFFFWTWKIGPSIEGKITAPFWSYKLGLEQGWIPRDPRTSFGKCARLGISSAPFDGTYKPWQTGDFESQPTIPAEYLANNAWPPGTLTRADMPVALLPTYATTGSVITLPVPTYSGTPASATENLRGWYNDADTRGGVTPIGGCKYPDPYVVKFDVLPTARCGE
;
A
#
# COMPACT_ATOMS: atom_id res chain seq x y z
N MET A 1 16.75 -57.61 -13.50
CA MET A 1 18.22 -57.73 -13.29
C MET A 1 18.68 -56.34 -12.90
N GLY A 2 19.35 -56.02 -11.80
CA GLY A 2 20.14 -56.81 -10.83
C GLY A 2 21.45 -56.01 -10.56
N ALA A 3 22.04 -55.94 -9.36
CA ALA A 3 21.74 -56.58 -8.08
C ALA A 3 22.46 -55.88 -6.89
N SER A 4 22.14 -56.31 -5.66
CA SER A 4 22.94 -56.23 -4.41
C SER A 4 23.25 -54.86 -3.78
N PHE A 5 23.06 -54.58 -2.48
CA PHE A 5 23.25 -55.28 -1.17
C PHE A 5 24.62 -55.00 -0.49
N LEU A 6 24.59 -54.32 0.67
CA LEU A 6 25.02 -54.87 1.98
C LEU A 6 24.71 -53.94 3.18
N ARG A 7 24.80 -54.48 4.40
CA ARG A 7 24.55 -53.90 5.75
C ARG A 7 25.62 -54.46 6.72
N VAL A 8 25.67 -53.99 8.00
CA VAL A 8 25.76 -54.76 9.29
C VAL A 8 26.56 -54.05 10.43
N VAL A 9 26.27 -54.45 11.69
CA VAL A 9 26.73 -54.03 13.07
C VAL A 9 26.44 -55.20 14.05
N PRO A 10 26.81 -55.27 15.38
CA PRO A 10 27.14 -54.21 16.38
C PRO A 10 28.25 -54.55 17.43
N GLY A 11 28.37 -53.74 18.52
CA GLY A 11 29.01 -54.11 19.82
C GLY A 11 29.26 -52.89 20.74
N GLY A 12 29.34 -52.96 22.08
CA GLY A 12 29.09 -54.05 23.07
C GLY A 12 29.66 -53.74 24.49
N CYS A 13 29.10 -54.35 25.56
CA CYS A 13 29.50 -54.29 27.02
C CYS A 13 29.09 -52.99 27.80
N THR A 14 28.38 -52.92 28.96
CA THR A 14 28.27 -53.61 30.30
C THR A 14 29.19 -53.04 31.41
N GLN A 15 28.74 -52.24 32.40
CA GLN A 15 27.98 -52.51 33.68
C GLN A 15 28.83 -53.12 34.84
N PRO A 16 28.45 -53.05 36.16
CA PRO A 16 27.45 -52.26 36.95
C PRO A 16 28.10 -51.67 38.26
N PRO A 17 27.51 -51.52 39.51
CA PRO A 17 26.11 -51.57 40.02
C PRO A 17 25.66 -50.51 41.10
N ASP A 18 24.35 -50.52 41.45
CA ASP A 18 23.71 -50.24 42.78
C ASP A 18 23.84 -48.83 43.48
N ARG A 19 22.90 -48.29 44.30
CA ARG A 19 21.50 -48.66 44.68
C ARG A 19 20.70 -47.52 45.39
N LYS A 20 19.39 -47.43 45.08
CA LYS A 20 18.20 -47.20 45.99
C LYS A 20 17.91 -45.89 46.78
N HIS A 21 16.65 -45.44 46.58
CA HIS A 21 15.66 -44.82 47.52
C HIS A 21 15.94 -43.44 48.18
N GLY A 22 14.93 -42.55 48.20
CA GLY A 22 14.90 -41.38 49.11
C GLY A 22 13.98 -40.19 48.77
N ASP A 23 12.66 -40.35 48.84
CA ASP A 23 11.67 -39.27 49.10
C ASP A 23 11.22 -39.45 50.59
N PRO A 24 10.76 -38.45 51.39
CA PRO A 24 10.14 -37.19 50.95
C PRO A 24 10.31 -35.89 51.79
N SER A 25 9.74 -34.80 51.25
CA SER A 25 8.89 -33.80 51.95
C SER A 25 9.47 -32.53 52.64
N ARG A 26 8.69 -31.42 52.46
CA ARG A 26 8.41 -30.27 53.37
C ARG A 26 9.54 -29.37 53.88
N GLY A 27 9.29 -28.05 53.87
CA GLY A 27 9.92 -27.12 54.83
C GLY A 27 9.94 -25.65 54.41
N SER A 28 8.90 -24.88 54.75
CA SER A 28 8.90 -23.41 54.64
C SER A 28 9.81 -22.74 55.69
N LEU A 29 10.42 -21.59 55.35
CA LEU A 29 10.21 -20.30 56.06
C LEU A 29 11.08 -19.14 55.51
N THR A 30 10.57 -17.92 55.66
CA THR A 30 11.21 -16.61 55.42
C THR A 30 11.73 -16.03 56.79
N PRO A 31 12.22 -14.78 56.96
CA PRO A 31 12.42 -13.66 56.01
C PRO A 31 13.71 -12.77 56.19
N ARG A 32 13.87 -11.76 55.32
CA ARG A 32 14.50 -10.41 55.50
C ARG A 32 15.94 -10.26 56.08
N LEU A 33 16.76 -9.49 55.35
CA LEU A 33 17.28 -8.18 55.82
C LEU A 33 17.86 -7.33 54.66
N HIS A 34 17.84 -6.00 54.79
CA HIS A 34 18.46 -5.02 53.88
C HIS A 34 19.71 -4.40 54.53
N VAL A 35 20.54 -3.71 53.73
CA VAL A 35 21.04 -2.31 53.90
C VAL A 35 22.47 -2.10 53.37
N HIS A 36 22.54 -1.60 52.13
CA HIS A 36 23.46 -0.57 51.61
C HIS A 36 25.02 -0.77 51.78
N PRO A 37 25.90 0.19 51.39
CA PRO A 37 26.65 0.00 50.14
C PRO A 37 28.16 0.32 50.23
N TRP A 38 28.91 0.07 49.16
CA TRP A 38 30.29 0.57 49.03
C TRP A 38 30.56 1.21 47.66
N ARG A 39 31.27 2.34 47.67
CA ARG A 39 31.71 3.10 46.48
C ARG A 39 33.08 2.61 46.00
N HIS A 40 33.28 2.60 44.69
CA HIS A 40 34.60 2.35 44.06
C HIS A 40 35.43 3.63 43.88
N SER A 41 36.75 3.48 43.97
CA SER A 41 37.78 4.16 43.15
C SER A 41 39.19 3.72 43.58
N PRO A 42 40.22 3.72 42.71
CA PRO A 42 40.21 3.76 41.24
C PRO A 42 41.17 2.71 40.60
N ASP A 43 41.53 2.93 39.34
CA ASP A 43 42.68 2.42 38.59
C ASP A 43 42.76 0.92 38.21
N LEU A 44 42.45 0.63 36.94
CA LEU A 44 43.50 0.50 35.92
C LEU A 44 42.97 0.77 34.49
N ASN A 45 43.88 1.14 33.58
CA ASN A 45 43.62 1.57 32.19
C ASN A 45 43.30 0.36 31.27
N PRO A 46 42.53 0.55 30.16
CA PRO A 46 43.20 0.91 28.91
C PRO A 46 42.56 2.06 28.11
N ARG A 47 43.24 2.47 27.03
CA ARG A 47 42.94 3.64 26.17
C ARG A 47 42.27 3.28 24.83
N PRO A 48 41.75 4.27 24.06
CA PRO A 48 40.59 4.10 23.17
C PRO A 48 40.91 4.07 21.66
N ASP A 49 39.90 3.78 20.82
CA ASP A 49 39.23 4.78 19.95
C ASP A 49 38.18 4.16 19.00
N SER A 50 36.92 4.61 19.10
CA SER A 50 35.86 4.42 18.07
C SER A 50 34.57 5.20 18.38
N THR A 51 34.66 6.47 18.77
CA THR A 51 33.46 7.30 19.04
C THR A 51 32.70 7.63 17.75
N CYS A 52 31.54 7.01 17.55
CA CYS A 52 30.56 7.46 16.56
C CYS A 52 30.01 8.82 16.99
N VAL A 53 30.12 9.83 16.12
CA VAL A 53 29.62 11.19 16.36
C VAL A 53 28.31 11.36 15.57
N PRO A 54 27.18 11.75 16.21
CA PRO A 54 25.95 12.04 15.49
C PRO A 54 26.13 13.31 14.63
N TRP A 55 25.70 13.24 13.36
CA TRP A 55 25.88 14.34 12.42
C TRP A 55 24.74 15.36 12.54
N ILE A 56 24.96 16.41 13.34
CA ILE A 56 24.04 17.54 13.52
C ILE A 56 24.64 18.76 12.78
N PRO A 57 23.93 19.37 11.80
CA PRO A 57 24.36 20.63 11.19
C PRO A 57 24.23 21.80 12.19
N ASP A 58 25.35 22.43 12.56
CA ASP A 58 25.39 23.63 13.40
C ASP A 58 24.88 24.87 12.61
N PRO A 59 23.78 25.53 13.03
CA PRO A 59 23.10 26.58 12.25
C PRO A 59 23.79 27.97 12.35
N ALA A 60 25.11 28.05 12.16
CA ALA A 60 25.87 29.28 12.43
C ALA A 60 27.06 29.60 11.48
N LYS A 61 26.84 29.63 10.14
CA LYS A 61 27.55 30.52 9.17
C LYS A 61 27.04 30.36 7.73
N SER A 62 26.20 31.29 7.28
CA SER A 62 26.03 31.59 5.84
C SER A 62 26.20 33.09 5.62
N HIS A 63 27.14 33.47 4.75
CA HIS A 63 27.30 34.87 4.34
C HIS A 63 26.17 35.23 3.36
N ALA A 64 25.49 36.35 3.62
CA ALA A 64 24.32 36.74 2.85
C ALA A 64 24.67 37.14 1.40
N LEU A 65 24.20 36.36 0.44
CA LEU A 65 24.10 36.73 -0.97
C LEU A 65 22.63 36.79 -1.37
N LYS A 66 22.11 38.00 -1.59
CA LYS A 66 20.75 38.23 -2.08
C LYS A 66 20.73 38.17 -3.62
N PRO A 67 19.85 37.39 -4.26
CA PRO A 67 19.53 37.58 -5.67
C PRO A 67 18.53 38.75 -5.81
N THR A 68 19.03 39.95 -6.08
CA THR A 68 18.17 41.07 -6.52
C THR A 68 17.91 40.95 -8.02
N TYR A 69 16.70 40.57 -8.41
CA TYR A 69 16.27 40.65 -9.81
C TYR A 69 15.95 42.11 -10.18
N SER A 70 16.83 42.72 -10.97
CA SER A 70 16.62 44.01 -11.61
C SER A 70 16.51 43.82 -13.13
N ILE A 71 15.35 44.14 -13.71
CA ILE A 71 15.16 44.14 -15.16
C ILE A 71 15.86 45.37 -15.75
N THR A 72 16.85 45.16 -16.61
CA THR A 72 17.39 46.19 -17.52
C THR A 72 17.55 45.60 -18.93
N SER A 73 17.10 46.36 -19.92
CA SER A 73 17.24 46.00 -21.33
C SER A 73 18.61 46.43 -21.88
N SER A 74 19.14 45.66 -22.81
CA SER A 74 20.13 46.14 -23.77
C SER A 74 19.82 45.60 -25.16
N THR A 75 19.95 46.48 -26.15
CA THR A 75 19.64 46.25 -27.57
C THR A 75 20.93 46.37 -28.37
N ILE A 76 21.06 45.72 -29.54
CA ILE A 76 21.48 46.33 -30.82
C ILE A 76 21.81 45.29 -31.92
N ASN A 77 21.26 45.54 -33.11
CA ASN A 77 21.64 45.14 -34.49
C ASN A 77 22.15 43.73 -34.84
N THR A 78 21.55 43.21 -35.91
CA THR A 78 22.29 43.10 -37.19
C THR A 78 21.44 43.64 -38.36
N GLN A 79 22.11 44.25 -39.34
CA GLN A 79 21.61 44.62 -40.67
C GLN A 79 22.02 43.52 -41.67
N ASP A 80 21.61 43.44 -42.94
CA ASP A 80 20.44 43.86 -43.76
C ASP A 80 20.77 43.38 -45.21
N HIS A 81 19.79 43.34 -46.12
CA HIS A 81 19.88 43.09 -47.56
C HIS A 81 20.19 41.64 -48.00
N SER A 82 19.75 41.10 -49.14
CA SER A 82 18.67 41.29 -50.14
C SER A 82 18.94 40.21 -51.24
N LYS A 83 18.08 39.74 -52.15
CA LYS A 83 17.00 40.36 -52.94
C LYS A 83 16.17 39.27 -53.68
N ARG A 84 14.86 39.49 -53.84
CA ARG A 84 13.93 39.00 -54.91
C ARG A 84 13.66 37.47 -55.07
N GLY A 85 12.42 37.00 -55.27
CA GLY A 85 11.10 37.64 -55.02
C GLY A 85 9.92 37.24 -55.95
N SER A 86 8.71 37.63 -55.53
CA SER A 86 7.41 37.62 -56.27
C SER A 86 6.78 36.23 -56.53
N LEU A 87 5.45 35.99 -56.52
CA LEU A 87 4.21 36.80 -56.37
C LEU A 87 3.22 36.01 -55.42
N ASN A 88 2.05 36.46 -54.93
CA ASN A 88 1.31 37.73 -54.91
C ASN A 88 0.30 37.71 -53.72
N LEU A 89 -0.15 38.87 -53.19
CA LEU A 89 -1.26 38.95 -52.21
C LEU A 89 -1.82 40.39 -52.08
N GLU A 90 -3.16 40.55 -52.14
CA GLU A 90 -4.00 41.63 -51.58
C GLU A 90 -5.42 41.02 -51.34
N SER A 91 -6.27 41.29 -50.34
CA SER A 91 -6.45 42.31 -49.28
C SER A 91 -7.33 43.52 -49.64
N HIS A 92 -8.39 43.80 -48.86
CA HIS A 92 -8.80 45.15 -48.43
C HIS A 92 -9.98 45.15 -47.41
N MET A 93 -10.38 46.34 -46.96
CA MET A 93 -11.11 46.66 -45.71
C MET A 93 -11.93 47.96 -45.91
N TRP A 94 -12.81 48.36 -44.98
CA TRP A 94 -13.01 49.75 -44.44
C TRP A 94 -14.19 49.79 -43.43
N ALA A 95 -14.38 50.90 -42.70
CA ALA A 95 -15.05 50.91 -41.37
C ALA A 95 -15.91 52.17 -41.03
N THR A 96 -16.59 52.16 -39.87
CA THR A 96 -17.22 53.29 -39.10
C THR A 96 -17.97 52.71 -37.88
N CYS A 97 -18.33 53.40 -36.77
CA CYS A 97 -17.71 54.50 -35.99
C CYS A 97 -18.50 54.76 -34.67
N ASN A 98 -17.80 55.03 -33.54
CA ASN A 98 -18.19 55.83 -32.35
C ASN A 98 -19.45 55.41 -31.51
N ASP A 99 -19.58 55.62 -30.19
CA ASP A 99 -18.67 56.07 -29.10
C ASP A 99 -19.20 55.67 -27.69
N ASP A 100 -18.35 55.84 -26.66
CA ASP A 100 -18.64 56.08 -25.23
C ASP A 100 -19.13 55.01 -24.21
N LYS A 101 -18.74 55.27 -22.94
CA LYS A 101 -19.12 54.69 -21.61
C LYS A 101 -19.79 55.83 -20.77
N PRO A 102 -20.19 55.77 -19.46
CA PRO A 102 -19.84 54.78 -18.39
C PRO A 102 -20.83 54.52 -17.20
N LEU A 103 -20.38 53.67 -16.24
CA LEU A 103 -20.55 53.69 -14.75
C LEU A 103 -21.94 53.64 -14.03
N TYR A 104 -22.03 52.71 -13.05
CA TYR A 104 -22.86 52.71 -11.80
C TYR A 104 -24.42 52.71 -11.96
N SER A 105 -25.25 52.42 -10.95
CA SER A 105 -25.06 52.14 -9.51
C SER A 105 -25.91 50.94 -9.00
N SER A 106 -26.06 50.81 -7.68
CA SER A 106 -26.74 49.73 -6.94
C SER A 106 -28.23 49.99 -6.60
N ASP A 107 -28.83 48.97 -5.96
CA ASP A 107 -29.88 48.99 -4.93
C ASP A 107 -31.39 48.82 -5.24
N SER A 108 -32.00 48.01 -4.36
CA SER A 108 -33.41 47.92 -3.97
C SER A 108 -34.48 47.37 -4.96
N GLY A 109 -35.36 46.52 -4.41
CA GLY A 109 -36.71 46.25 -4.95
C GLY A 109 -37.78 47.05 -4.18
N PRO A 110 -39.06 46.61 -4.10
CA PRO A 110 -39.62 45.34 -4.58
C PRO A 110 -41.00 45.46 -5.31
N SER A 111 -41.60 44.28 -5.57
CA SER A 111 -43.06 44.02 -5.67
C SER A 111 -43.82 44.23 -7.01
N LEU A 112 -44.48 43.12 -7.41
CA LEU A 112 -45.87 43.01 -7.91
C LEU A 112 -46.41 44.00 -8.96
N SER A 113 -46.65 43.49 -10.18
CA SER A 113 -48.03 43.38 -10.72
C SER A 113 -48.11 42.34 -11.85
N SER A 114 -49.34 42.02 -12.30
CA SER A 114 -49.65 40.81 -13.07
C SER A 114 -49.62 40.95 -14.60
N GLY A 115 -49.06 39.96 -15.30
CA GLY A 115 -49.21 39.75 -16.75
C GLY A 115 -49.51 38.29 -17.11
N LYS A 116 -50.77 37.92 -17.37
CA LYS A 116 -51.18 36.54 -17.69
C LYS A 116 -50.77 36.13 -19.12
N ARG A 117 -50.10 34.99 -19.30
CA ARG A 117 -50.02 34.28 -20.61
C ARG A 117 -50.19 32.75 -20.48
N SER A 118 -51.22 32.26 -21.18
CA SER A 118 -51.42 30.89 -21.70
C SER A 118 -50.99 29.66 -20.85
N ALA A 119 -51.89 29.20 -19.97
CA ALA A 119 -51.80 27.85 -19.41
C ALA A 119 -52.35 26.80 -20.41
N ARG A 120 -51.50 26.24 -21.28
CA ARG A 120 -51.90 25.11 -22.15
C ARG A 120 -50.89 23.96 -22.34
N CYS A 121 -49.64 24.07 -21.86
CA CYS A 121 -48.65 22.99 -22.03
C CYS A 121 -48.60 21.99 -20.85
N GLY A 122 -48.81 22.43 -19.61
CA GLY A 122 -48.56 21.61 -18.41
C GLY A 122 -49.53 20.43 -18.13
N ARG A 123 -50.63 20.29 -18.89
CA ARG A 123 -51.61 19.20 -18.64
C ARG A 123 -51.23 17.85 -19.24
N ILE A 124 -50.37 17.82 -20.26
CA ILE A 124 -49.94 16.56 -20.89
C ILE A 124 -48.86 15.89 -20.04
N THR A 125 -47.88 16.65 -19.56
CA THR A 125 -46.78 16.16 -18.71
C THR A 125 -47.28 15.50 -17.43
N LEU A 126 -48.28 16.08 -16.76
CA LEU A 126 -48.87 15.50 -15.54
C LEU A 126 -49.59 14.16 -15.79
N VAL A 127 -50.19 13.97 -16.97
CA VAL A 127 -50.82 12.68 -17.34
C VAL A 127 -49.76 11.62 -17.62
N ILE A 128 -48.66 11.98 -18.31
CA ILE A 128 -47.54 11.07 -18.57
C ILE A 128 -46.87 10.62 -17.26
N ILE A 129 -46.60 11.56 -16.35
CA ILE A 129 -46.06 11.25 -15.01
C ILE A 129 -47.03 10.34 -14.24
N GLY A 130 -48.34 10.66 -14.22
CA GLY A 130 -49.34 9.82 -13.54
C GLY A 130 -49.40 8.39 -14.06
N VAL A 131 -49.36 8.19 -15.38
CA VAL A 131 -49.32 6.84 -15.99
C VAL A 131 -48.02 6.11 -15.65
N ALA A 132 -46.87 6.78 -15.70
CA ALA A 132 -45.59 6.20 -15.30
C ALA A 132 -45.59 5.75 -13.82
N SER A 133 -46.10 6.59 -12.92
CA SER A 133 -46.25 6.24 -11.50
C SER A 133 -47.19 5.05 -11.27
N VAL A 134 -48.30 4.97 -12.01
CA VAL A 134 -49.23 3.82 -11.91
C VAL A 134 -48.59 2.52 -12.42
N ILE A 135 -47.76 2.57 -13.46
CA ILE A 135 -47.02 1.38 -13.93
C ILE A 135 -45.95 0.97 -12.90
N LEU A 136 -45.20 1.93 -12.35
CA LEU A 136 -44.16 1.65 -11.36
C LEU A 136 -44.76 1.03 -10.07
N LEU A 137 -45.82 1.63 -9.54
CA LEU A 137 -46.48 1.15 -8.31
C LEU A 137 -47.36 -0.08 -8.54
N GLY A 138 -47.95 -0.23 -9.74
CA GLY A 138 -48.87 -1.32 -10.07
C GLY A 138 -48.20 -2.59 -10.58
N VAL A 139 -46.97 -2.51 -11.11
CA VAL A 139 -46.25 -3.67 -11.68
C VAL A 139 -44.99 -4.01 -10.88
N PHE A 140 -44.12 -3.03 -10.58
CA PHE A 140 -42.85 -3.33 -9.90
C PHE A 140 -43.02 -3.63 -8.41
N LEU A 141 -43.90 -2.91 -7.69
CA LEU A 141 -44.13 -3.21 -6.26
C LEU A 141 -44.65 -4.64 -6.02
N PRO A 142 -45.69 -5.14 -6.73
CA PRO A 142 -46.16 -6.52 -6.56
C PRO A 142 -45.13 -7.58 -6.94
N LEU A 143 -44.26 -7.32 -7.94
CA LEU A 143 -43.15 -8.23 -8.27
C LEU A 143 -42.08 -8.23 -7.18
N HIS A 144 -41.67 -7.06 -6.69
CA HIS A 144 -40.63 -6.93 -5.66
C HIS A 144 -41.07 -7.56 -4.34
N PHE A 145 -42.29 -7.27 -3.88
CA PHE A 145 -42.87 -7.92 -2.70
C PHE A 145 -43.22 -9.39 -2.93
N GLY A 146 -43.55 -9.80 -4.17
CA GLY A 146 -43.77 -11.20 -4.53
C GLY A 146 -42.50 -12.06 -4.38
N VAL A 147 -41.36 -11.56 -4.85
CA VAL A 147 -40.05 -12.20 -4.69
C VAL A 147 -39.64 -12.24 -3.22
N LEU A 148 -39.73 -11.12 -2.49
CA LEU A 148 -39.41 -11.06 -1.06
C LEU A 148 -40.25 -12.03 -0.21
N ARG A 149 -41.54 -12.17 -0.53
CA ARG A 149 -42.44 -13.08 0.20
C ARG A 149 -42.17 -14.56 -0.05
N SER A 150 -41.38 -14.91 -1.08
CA SER A 150 -40.94 -16.29 -1.31
C SER A 150 -39.69 -16.70 -0.52
N LEU A 151 -39.04 -15.77 0.20
CA LEU A 151 -37.83 -16.03 0.99
C LEU A 151 -38.09 -16.09 2.52
N HIS A 152 -39.33 -15.92 2.95
CA HIS A 152 -39.75 -16.06 4.35
C HIS A 152 -40.88 -17.08 4.52
N HIS A 153 -40.56 -18.38 4.38
CA HIS A 153 -41.06 -19.47 5.25
C HIS A 153 -40.42 -20.83 4.88
N GLY A 154 -39.27 -21.14 5.47
CA GLY A 154 -38.64 -22.46 5.40
C GLY A 154 -39.27 -23.48 6.35
N ASN A 155 -40.58 -23.76 6.22
CA ASN A 155 -41.23 -24.85 6.95
C ASN A 155 -40.99 -26.19 6.23
N THR A 156 -40.62 -27.23 6.98
CA THR A 156 -40.32 -28.56 6.46
C THR A 156 -41.56 -29.27 5.91
N VAL A 157 -41.47 -29.77 4.67
CA VAL A 157 -42.50 -30.59 4.03
C VAL A 157 -41.88 -31.92 3.58
N PRO A 158 -42.32 -33.08 4.11
CA PRO A 158 -41.81 -34.38 3.69
C PRO A 158 -42.50 -34.84 2.41
N LEU A 159 -41.73 -35.11 1.35
CA LEU A 159 -42.22 -35.76 0.12
C LEU A 159 -42.02 -37.27 0.18
N SER A 160 -42.96 -38.00 -0.42
CA SER A 160 -43.01 -39.47 -0.34
C SER A 160 -42.07 -40.16 -1.33
N ARG A 161 -41.73 -41.43 -1.01
CA ARG A 161 -40.79 -42.27 -1.77
C ARG A 161 -41.22 -42.50 -3.23
N GLY A 162 -40.46 -41.95 -4.17
CA GLY A 162 -40.10 -42.65 -5.42
C GLY A 162 -38.81 -43.44 -5.19
N ASN A 163 -38.59 -44.55 -5.89
CA ASN A 163 -37.51 -45.50 -5.59
C ASN A 163 -36.72 -45.89 -6.85
N GLU A 164 -35.59 -45.22 -7.10
CA GLU A 164 -34.70 -45.57 -8.21
C GLU A 164 -33.21 -45.35 -7.89
N THR A 165 -32.44 -46.40 -8.19
CA THR A 165 -30.97 -46.56 -8.32
C THR A 165 -29.97 -45.60 -7.66
N ASN A 166 -28.99 -46.19 -6.95
CA ASN A 166 -27.79 -45.54 -6.41
C ASN A 166 -26.98 -44.73 -7.44
N SER A 167 -26.95 -43.42 -7.25
CA SER A 167 -25.75 -42.60 -7.38
C SER A 167 -25.65 -41.75 -6.11
N GLN A 168 -24.53 -41.77 -5.38
CA GLN A 168 -24.39 -40.87 -4.23
C GLN A 168 -24.32 -39.42 -4.73
N PRO A 169 -25.19 -38.51 -4.27
CA PRO A 169 -25.00 -37.10 -4.54
C PRO A 169 -23.87 -36.59 -3.66
N THR A 170 -22.74 -36.23 -4.27
CA THR A 170 -21.77 -35.32 -3.65
C THR A 170 -22.48 -33.98 -3.47
N THR A 171 -22.83 -33.65 -2.22
CA THR A 171 -23.52 -32.40 -1.90
C THR A 171 -22.52 -31.25 -2.00
N HIS A 172 -22.46 -30.63 -3.17
CA HIS A 172 -21.68 -29.42 -3.47
C HIS A 172 -21.98 -28.33 -2.43
N THR A 173 -21.09 -28.18 -1.45
CA THR A 173 -21.34 -27.40 -0.24
C THR A 173 -20.83 -25.97 -0.41
N LEU A 174 -21.46 -25.25 -1.34
CA LEU A 174 -21.27 -23.81 -1.50
C LEU A 174 -21.80 -23.09 -0.25
N LEU A 175 -20.89 -22.53 0.55
CA LEU A 175 -21.26 -21.73 1.72
C LEU A 175 -21.30 -20.25 1.35
N ARG A 176 -22.42 -19.58 1.65
CA ARG A 176 -22.62 -18.15 1.40
C ARG A 176 -23.35 -17.49 2.56
N GLY A 177 -22.96 -16.28 2.93
CA GLY A 177 -23.62 -15.52 3.99
C GLY A 177 -23.57 -14.00 3.78
N GLY A 178 -24.65 -13.31 4.16
CA GLY A 178 -24.73 -11.84 4.27
C GLY A 178 -24.64 -11.37 5.73
N ASP A 179 -25.08 -10.15 6.03
CA ASP A 179 -25.11 -9.62 7.40
C ASP A 179 -25.79 -10.58 8.40
N GLY A 180 -25.22 -10.70 9.59
CA GLY A 180 -25.74 -11.56 10.66
C GLY A 180 -25.49 -13.06 10.46
N SER A 181 -24.90 -13.50 9.34
CA SER A 181 -24.48 -14.89 9.15
C SER A 181 -23.32 -15.30 10.06
N GLU A 182 -23.21 -16.57 10.39
CA GLU A 182 -22.04 -17.12 11.10
C GLU A 182 -20.99 -17.58 10.09
N VAL A 183 -19.76 -17.09 10.25
CA VAL A 183 -18.56 -17.62 9.58
C VAL A 183 -17.90 -18.62 10.52
N THR A 184 -17.47 -19.76 9.97
CA THR A 184 -16.48 -20.65 10.60
C THR A 184 -15.16 -20.51 9.83
N THR A 185 -14.06 -20.27 10.53
CA THR A 185 -12.70 -20.14 10.00
C THR A 185 -12.04 -21.51 9.82
N ALA A 186 -10.87 -21.54 9.15
CA ALA A 186 -10.10 -22.76 8.93
C ALA A 186 -9.62 -23.47 10.23
N ASP A 187 -9.47 -22.74 11.35
CA ASP A 187 -9.14 -23.30 12.67
C ASP A 187 -10.37 -23.69 13.51
N GLY A 188 -11.59 -23.54 12.97
CA GLY A 188 -12.84 -23.84 13.64
C GLY A 188 -13.39 -22.73 14.55
N THR A 189 -12.69 -21.59 14.66
CA THR A 189 -13.23 -20.38 15.32
C THR A 189 -14.49 -19.88 14.61
N LYS A 190 -15.41 -19.29 15.36
CA LYS A 190 -16.69 -18.78 14.84
C LYS A 190 -16.89 -17.31 15.16
N PHE A 191 -17.41 -16.56 14.20
CA PHE A 191 -17.81 -15.16 14.39
C PHE A 191 -19.03 -14.79 13.52
N THR A 192 -19.78 -13.79 13.94
CA THR A 192 -20.88 -13.23 13.15
C THR A 192 -20.32 -12.24 12.13
N TYR A 193 -20.58 -12.46 10.84
CA TYR A 193 -20.31 -11.47 9.80
C TYR A 193 -21.20 -10.24 10.00
N ARG A 194 -20.59 -9.04 9.97
CA ARG A 194 -21.29 -7.77 10.14
C ARG A 194 -21.02 -6.89 8.94
N ASN A 195 -22.05 -6.62 8.13
CA ASN A 195 -21.94 -5.83 6.92
C ASN A 195 -23.28 -5.12 6.63
N PRO A 196 -23.49 -3.89 7.14
CA PRO A 196 -24.73 -3.13 6.92
C PRO A 196 -24.87 -2.60 5.47
N PHE A 197 -23.89 -2.90 4.60
CA PHE A 197 -23.76 -2.37 3.24
C PHE A 197 -24.13 -3.38 2.15
N GLY A 198 -24.82 -4.47 2.51
CA GLY A 198 -25.31 -5.48 1.56
C GLY A 198 -24.26 -6.45 1.05
N GLY A 199 -23.02 -6.38 1.56
CA GLY A 199 -21.96 -7.33 1.20
C GLY A 199 -22.26 -8.76 1.65
N PHE A 200 -21.70 -9.72 0.93
CA PHE A 200 -21.83 -11.15 1.22
C PHE A 200 -20.54 -11.90 0.90
N TRP A 201 -20.24 -12.90 1.72
CA TRP A 201 -19.08 -13.77 1.54
C TRP A 201 -19.46 -15.09 0.85
N ILE A 202 -18.50 -15.69 0.14
CA ILE A 202 -18.61 -17.02 -0.48
C ILE A 202 -17.39 -17.85 -0.10
N SER A 203 -17.62 -19.12 0.26
CA SER A 203 -16.59 -20.11 0.53
C SER A 203 -17.02 -21.42 -0.13
N ASP A 204 -16.31 -21.83 -1.17
CA ASP A 204 -16.60 -23.04 -1.92
C ASP A 204 -15.39 -24.01 -1.88
N PRO A 205 -15.52 -25.21 -1.27
CA PRO A 205 -14.44 -26.21 -1.27
C PRO A 205 -14.16 -26.83 -2.64
N GLU A 206 -15.13 -26.81 -3.56
CA GLU A 206 -15.00 -27.34 -4.92
C GLU A 206 -14.47 -26.28 -5.90
N ASP A 207 -14.71 -24.98 -5.63
CA ASP A 207 -14.09 -23.84 -6.32
C ASP A 207 -13.47 -22.79 -5.35
N PRO A 208 -12.23 -23.01 -4.86
CA PRO A 208 -11.52 -22.03 -4.03
C PRO A 208 -11.12 -20.74 -4.77
N PHE A 209 -11.39 -20.65 -6.07
CA PHE A 209 -11.11 -19.50 -6.92
C PHE A 209 -12.37 -18.70 -7.31
N ASN A 210 -13.53 -19.03 -6.73
CA ASN A 210 -14.78 -18.33 -6.98
C ASN A 210 -14.67 -16.80 -6.78
N LEU A 211 -15.18 -16.03 -7.75
CA LEU A 211 -15.06 -14.56 -7.81
C LEU A 211 -16.39 -13.81 -7.62
N ASP A 212 -17.44 -14.49 -7.15
CA ASP A 212 -18.81 -13.95 -7.08
C ASP A 212 -19.09 -13.17 -5.78
N ALA A 213 -18.20 -13.21 -4.79
CA ALA A 213 -18.31 -12.47 -3.54
C ALA A 213 -18.28 -10.94 -3.76
N GLN A 214 -18.92 -10.19 -2.87
CA GLN A 214 -19.05 -8.73 -2.99
C GLN A 214 -18.96 -8.06 -1.60
N PRO A 215 -18.10 -7.05 -1.39
CA PRO A 215 -17.88 -6.48 -0.06
C PRO A 215 -18.96 -5.47 0.34
N ASN A 216 -19.67 -4.88 -0.62
CA ASN A 216 -20.77 -3.93 -0.43
C ASN A 216 -21.52 -3.69 -1.75
N GLU A 217 -22.73 -3.13 -1.68
CA GLU A 217 -23.64 -2.88 -2.80
C GLU A 217 -23.04 -2.05 -3.95
N TRP A 218 -22.07 -1.16 -3.68
CA TRP A 218 -21.51 -0.22 -4.66
C TRP A 218 -20.21 -0.70 -5.32
N THR A 219 -19.57 -1.74 -4.79
CA THR A 219 -18.32 -2.28 -5.33
C THR A 219 -18.61 -3.39 -6.34
N PRO A 220 -18.02 -3.39 -7.55
CA PRO A 220 -18.16 -4.50 -8.48
C PRO A 220 -17.54 -5.79 -7.89
N PRO A 221 -18.19 -6.97 -8.00
CA PRO A 221 -17.59 -8.25 -7.63
C PRO A 221 -16.30 -8.53 -8.40
N LEU A 222 -15.49 -9.48 -7.93
CA LEU A 222 -14.15 -9.73 -8.48
C LEU A 222 -14.17 -10.27 -9.91
N ASN A 223 -15.27 -10.92 -10.34
CA ASN A 223 -15.50 -11.33 -11.73
C ASN A 223 -15.82 -10.18 -12.71
N ARG A 224 -15.64 -8.91 -12.30
CA ARG A 224 -15.82 -7.71 -13.14
C ARG A 224 -14.64 -6.75 -13.04
N SER A 225 -14.33 -6.13 -14.17
CA SER A 225 -13.35 -5.05 -14.28
C SER A 225 -13.67 -3.88 -13.35
N TRP A 226 -12.61 -3.23 -12.86
CA TRP A 226 -12.69 -2.00 -12.09
C TRP A 226 -12.68 -0.79 -13.04
N ARG A 227 -13.70 0.08 -12.98
CA ARG A 227 -13.83 1.22 -13.89
C ARG A 227 -13.16 2.44 -13.29
N TRP A 228 -11.86 2.58 -13.52
CA TRP A 228 -11.07 3.72 -13.07
C TRP A 228 -11.73 5.06 -13.46
N GLY A 229 -11.85 5.96 -12.48
CA GLY A 229 -12.53 7.26 -12.64
C GLY A 229 -14.04 7.21 -12.37
N GLN A 230 -14.64 6.02 -12.23
CA GLN A 230 -16.05 5.83 -11.85
C GLN A 230 -16.19 5.06 -10.53
N ASP A 231 -15.53 3.90 -10.43
CA ASP A 231 -15.46 3.09 -9.22
C ASP A 231 -14.40 3.68 -8.28
N ARG A 232 -14.70 3.79 -6.98
CA ARG A 232 -13.91 4.53 -5.98
C ARG A 232 -13.26 3.63 -4.94
N ILE A 233 -11.97 3.84 -4.71
CA ILE A 233 -11.18 3.06 -3.75
C ILE A 233 -11.40 3.59 -2.33
N PHE A 234 -11.95 2.72 -1.49
CA PHE A 234 -12.05 2.84 -0.04
C PHE A 234 -11.18 1.74 0.57
N GLY A 235 -9.89 1.99 0.68
CA GLY A 235 -8.89 1.00 1.09
C GLY A 235 -8.35 1.19 2.51
N VAL A 236 -7.75 0.13 3.02
CA VAL A 236 -6.82 0.16 4.18
C VAL A 236 -5.55 -0.58 3.84
N ASN A 237 -4.47 -0.21 4.50
CA ASN A 237 -3.22 -0.96 4.49
C ASN A 237 -3.23 -2.07 5.54
N LEU A 238 -2.48 -3.13 5.25
CA LEU A 238 -2.08 -4.16 6.22
C LEU A 238 -0.61 -3.93 6.68
N GLY A 239 -0.25 -2.68 6.95
CA GLY A 239 1.06 -2.29 7.50
C GLY A 239 1.34 -2.99 8.83
N GLY A 240 2.62 -3.20 9.16
CA GLY A 240 3.06 -4.00 10.30
C GLY A 240 2.80 -5.51 10.21
N LEU A 241 2.22 -6.05 9.12
CA LEU A 241 1.95 -7.49 8.98
C LEU A 241 3.16 -8.28 8.47
N PHE A 242 3.59 -8.08 7.23
CA PHE A 242 4.72 -8.80 6.59
C PHE A 242 5.99 -7.98 6.45
N VAL A 243 5.95 -6.73 6.91
CA VAL A 243 7.11 -5.91 7.26
C VAL A 243 6.81 -5.31 8.63
N LEU A 244 7.71 -5.47 9.59
CA LEU A 244 7.50 -5.03 10.97
C LEU A 244 7.90 -3.58 11.20
N GLU A 245 6.89 -2.77 11.53
CA GLU A 245 7.09 -1.39 11.96
C GLU A 245 6.94 -1.27 13.48
N PRO A 246 7.91 -0.67 14.18
CA PRO A 246 7.88 -0.52 15.63
C PRO A 246 6.64 0.19 16.18
N PHE A 247 6.10 1.21 15.50
CA PHE A 247 4.91 1.93 15.98
C PHE A 247 3.60 1.16 15.75
N ILE A 248 3.56 0.27 14.75
CA ILE A 248 2.40 -0.59 14.47
C ILE A 248 2.42 -1.84 15.36
N THR A 249 3.61 -2.32 15.73
CA THR A 249 3.78 -3.56 16.51
C THR A 249 4.58 -3.33 17.81
N PRO A 250 4.25 -2.31 18.63
CA PRO A 250 5.11 -1.84 19.72
C PRO A 250 5.45 -2.92 20.74
N GLY A 251 4.49 -3.79 21.10
CA GLY A 251 4.75 -4.92 22.01
C GLY A 251 5.82 -5.91 21.53
N VAL A 252 6.10 -5.99 20.22
CA VAL A 252 7.18 -6.83 19.67
C VAL A 252 8.55 -6.25 20.05
N PHE A 253 8.72 -4.94 19.89
CA PHE A 253 9.99 -4.22 20.12
C PHE A 253 10.19 -3.85 21.61
N GLU A 254 9.12 -3.56 22.35
CA GLU A 254 9.18 -3.27 23.79
C GLU A 254 9.58 -4.51 24.61
N ALA A 255 9.16 -5.71 24.19
CA ALA A 255 9.63 -6.97 24.77
C ALA A 255 11.09 -7.28 24.42
N ARG A 256 11.68 -6.57 23.45
CA ARG A 256 13.00 -6.84 22.84
C ARG A 256 13.80 -5.52 22.73
N PRO A 257 14.14 -4.86 23.86
CA PRO A 257 14.79 -3.55 23.83
C PRO A 257 16.20 -3.61 23.23
N GLY A 258 16.49 -2.69 22.31
CA GLY A 258 17.79 -2.57 21.63
C GLY A 258 17.75 -2.92 20.14
N TYR A 259 16.67 -3.54 19.66
CA TYR A 259 16.42 -3.79 18.24
C TYR A 259 15.45 -2.72 17.70
N VAL A 260 15.71 -2.21 16.50
CA VAL A 260 15.11 -0.93 16.02
C VAL A 260 14.29 -1.07 14.74
N ASP A 261 14.41 -2.22 14.07
CA ASP A 261 13.84 -2.58 12.78
C ASP A 261 13.71 -4.11 12.65
N GLU A 262 13.08 -4.61 11.59
CA GLU A 262 12.93 -6.05 11.38
C GLU A 262 14.27 -6.76 11.16
N TYR A 263 15.24 -6.09 10.51
CA TYR A 263 16.58 -6.64 10.27
C TYR A 263 17.29 -7.00 11.57
N THR A 264 17.43 -6.04 12.51
CA THR A 264 18.14 -6.24 13.79
C THR A 264 17.37 -7.17 14.72
N LEU A 265 16.03 -7.12 14.67
CA LEU A 265 15.15 -8.08 15.34
C LEU A 265 15.39 -9.51 14.83
N SER A 266 15.54 -9.68 13.51
CA SER A 266 15.77 -10.96 12.86
C SER A 266 17.17 -11.52 13.14
N GLU A 267 18.21 -10.68 13.25
CA GLU A 267 19.53 -11.12 13.71
C GLU A 267 19.44 -11.73 15.12
N MET A 268 18.76 -11.08 16.05
CA MET A 268 18.54 -11.62 17.41
C MET A 268 17.74 -12.93 17.39
N MET A 269 16.69 -13.05 16.56
CA MET A 269 15.89 -14.27 16.44
C MET A 269 16.71 -15.43 15.86
N ARG A 270 17.45 -15.19 14.76
CA ARG A 270 18.34 -16.18 14.13
C ARG A 270 19.41 -16.67 15.10
N ASP A 271 20.00 -15.76 15.86
CA ASP A 271 21.13 -16.04 16.76
C ASP A 271 20.66 -16.58 18.14
N GLY A 272 19.34 -16.69 18.38
CA GLY A 272 18.75 -17.25 19.60
C GLY A 272 18.90 -16.37 20.86
N VAL A 273 19.12 -15.07 20.67
CA VAL A 273 19.45 -14.12 21.74
C VAL A 273 18.20 -13.71 22.53
N ASN A 274 18.39 -13.30 23.79
CA ASN A 274 17.35 -12.86 24.73
C ASN A 274 16.20 -13.86 25.00
N GLY A 275 16.38 -15.15 24.69
CA GLY A 275 15.39 -16.19 24.96
C GLY A 275 14.30 -16.32 23.89
N THR A 276 14.53 -15.76 22.69
CA THR A 276 13.69 -16.00 21.51
C THR A 276 13.60 -17.50 21.18
N GLN A 277 12.42 -17.95 20.73
CA GLN A 277 12.23 -19.32 20.24
C GLN A 277 12.57 -19.40 18.74
N GLY A 278 13.70 -18.80 18.34
CA GLY A 278 13.99 -18.50 16.95
C GLY A 278 12.93 -17.59 16.33
N PHE A 279 12.56 -17.86 15.08
CA PHE A 279 11.54 -17.12 14.34
C PHE A 279 10.07 -17.46 14.69
N GLN A 280 9.81 -18.34 15.68
CA GLN A 280 8.45 -18.71 16.07
C GLN A 280 7.60 -17.50 16.51
N ASP A 281 8.23 -16.51 17.13
CA ASP A 281 7.57 -15.26 17.52
C ASP A 281 7.05 -14.46 16.31
N LEU A 282 7.79 -14.48 15.20
CA LEU A 282 7.44 -13.81 13.94
C LEU A 282 6.37 -14.58 13.15
N GLU A 283 6.43 -15.92 13.17
CA GLU A 283 5.38 -16.76 12.58
C GLU A 283 4.05 -16.65 13.35
N GLU A 284 4.07 -16.62 14.69
CA GLU A 284 2.86 -16.40 15.49
C GLU A 284 2.29 -14.99 15.27
N HIS A 285 3.13 -13.97 15.03
CA HIS A 285 2.70 -12.65 14.57
C HIS A 285 1.99 -12.72 13.22
N TYR A 286 2.59 -13.31 12.18
CA TYR A 286 1.94 -13.49 10.87
C TYR A 286 0.62 -14.28 10.97
N LYS A 287 0.52 -15.20 11.93
CA LYS A 287 -0.66 -16.04 12.19
C LYS A 287 -1.80 -15.33 12.91
N THR A 288 -1.51 -14.34 13.75
CA THR A 288 -2.49 -13.73 14.68
C THR A 288 -2.70 -12.23 14.49
N PHE A 289 -1.77 -11.50 13.88
CA PHE A 289 -1.88 -10.05 13.74
C PHE A 289 -2.99 -9.64 12.78
N ILE A 290 -3.10 -10.26 11.60
CA ILE A 290 -4.27 -10.10 10.73
C ILE A 290 -4.95 -11.45 10.54
N THR A 291 -6.25 -11.48 10.86
CA THR A 291 -7.07 -12.70 10.85
C THR A 291 -8.18 -12.63 9.81
N GLU A 292 -8.82 -13.76 9.50
CA GLU A 292 -10.01 -13.79 8.65
C GLU A 292 -11.11 -12.83 9.14
N LYS A 293 -11.23 -12.71 10.47
CA LYS A 293 -12.17 -11.80 11.11
C LYS A 293 -11.82 -10.33 10.84
N ASP A 294 -10.54 -9.95 10.82
CA ASP A 294 -10.12 -8.59 10.44
C ASP A 294 -10.49 -8.29 8.98
N ILE A 295 -10.25 -9.21 8.04
CA ILE A 295 -10.63 -9.03 6.63
C ILE A 295 -12.15 -8.93 6.46
N ALA A 296 -12.90 -9.71 7.23
CA ALA A 296 -14.36 -9.64 7.27
C ALA A 296 -14.88 -8.30 7.85
N GLU A 297 -14.22 -7.78 8.89
CA GLU A 297 -14.53 -6.47 9.49
C GLU A 297 -14.15 -5.29 8.57
N ILE A 298 -13.10 -5.43 7.75
CA ILE A 298 -12.75 -4.46 6.69
C ILE A 298 -13.90 -4.32 5.69
N ALA A 299 -14.36 -5.44 5.09
CA ALA A 299 -15.53 -5.41 4.21
C ALA A 299 -16.79 -4.89 4.94
N GLY A 300 -16.96 -5.26 6.20
CA GLY A 300 -18.01 -4.78 7.09
C GLY A 300 -18.02 -3.26 7.34
N ALA A 301 -16.87 -2.60 7.22
CA ALA A 301 -16.71 -1.15 7.32
C ALA A 301 -16.97 -0.41 6.00
N GLY A 302 -17.48 -1.08 4.97
CA GLY A 302 -17.73 -0.50 3.65
C GLY A 302 -16.46 -0.32 2.79
N LEU A 303 -15.33 -0.84 3.25
CA LEU A 303 -14.08 -0.83 2.48
C LEU A 303 -14.13 -1.88 1.37
N ASN A 304 -13.33 -1.69 0.32
CA ASN A 304 -13.35 -2.52 -0.88
C ASN A 304 -11.95 -2.94 -1.41
N TRP A 305 -10.88 -2.39 -0.85
CA TRP A 305 -9.50 -2.75 -1.20
C TRP A 305 -8.59 -2.94 0.03
N LEU A 306 -7.56 -3.76 -0.15
CA LEU A 306 -6.43 -3.95 0.75
C LEU A 306 -5.15 -3.52 0.02
N ARG A 307 -4.31 -2.67 0.63
CA ARG A 307 -2.89 -2.52 0.22
C ARG A 307 -2.06 -3.38 1.17
N VAL A 308 -1.23 -4.24 0.61
CA VAL A 308 -0.55 -5.31 1.35
C VAL A 308 0.96 -5.20 1.17
N PRO A 309 1.64 -4.51 2.10
CA PRO A 309 3.10 -4.47 2.19
C PRO A 309 3.72 -5.86 2.25
N LEU A 310 4.75 -6.10 1.46
CA LEU A 310 5.52 -7.34 1.43
C LEU A 310 7.01 -7.04 1.25
N GLY A 311 7.86 -7.55 2.16
CA GLY A 311 9.31 -7.46 2.03
C GLY A 311 9.90 -8.51 1.10
N PHE A 312 11.05 -8.21 0.47
CA PHE A 312 11.70 -9.09 -0.50
C PHE A 312 12.02 -10.51 0.03
N TRP A 313 12.18 -10.67 1.34
CA TRP A 313 12.38 -11.96 2.02
C TRP A 313 11.21 -12.93 1.85
N ALA A 314 10.03 -12.46 1.45
CA ALA A 314 8.94 -13.31 0.98
C ALA A 314 9.32 -14.15 -0.26
N VAL A 315 10.32 -13.72 -1.03
CA VAL A 315 10.83 -14.41 -2.23
C VAL A 315 12.15 -15.14 -1.95
N GLU A 316 13.16 -14.47 -1.41
CA GLU A 316 14.50 -15.03 -1.18
C GLU A 316 15.34 -14.15 -0.25
N VAL A 317 16.27 -14.77 0.48
CA VAL A 317 17.33 -14.07 1.24
C VAL A 317 18.70 -14.62 0.85
N TYR A 318 19.74 -13.78 0.91
CA TYR A 318 21.13 -14.20 0.76
C TYR A 318 21.82 -14.39 2.13
N GLU A 319 23.00 -15.01 2.17
CA GLU A 319 23.67 -15.47 3.41
C GLU A 319 23.84 -14.41 4.53
N ASN A 320 24.03 -13.13 4.16
CA ASN A 320 24.16 -12.02 5.12
C ASN A 320 22.81 -11.38 5.52
N GLU A 321 21.69 -11.78 4.92
CA GLU A 321 20.38 -11.21 5.18
C GLU A 321 19.65 -12.03 6.26
N PRO A 322 19.26 -11.43 7.40
CA PRO A 322 18.81 -12.17 8.57
C PRO A 322 17.33 -12.57 8.52
N PHE A 323 16.56 -12.04 7.57
CA PHE A 323 15.10 -12.14 7.54
C PHE A 323 14.59 -13.58 7.38
N LEU A 324 13.35 -13.81 7.84
CA LEU A 324 12.67 -15.10 7.68
C LEU A 324 12.21 -15.33 6.23
N GLU A 325 12.99 -16.11 5.48
CA GLU A 325 12.71 -16.44 4.08
C GLU A 325 11.35 -17.15 3.88
N ARG A 326 10.57 -16.68 2.90
CA ARG A 326 9.32 -17.27 2.34
C ARG A 326 8.16 -17.55 3.28
N THR A 327 8.31 -17.47 4.61
CA THR A 327 7.19 -17.70 5.53
C THR A 327 6.09 -16.66 5.32
N SER A 328 6.42 -15.37 5.22
CA SER A 328 5.45 -14.29 4.99
C SER A 328 4.59 -14.51 3.74
N TRP A 329 5.16 -15.04 2.66
CA TRP A 329 4.43 -15.43 1.45
C TRP A 329 3.30 -16.45 1.70
N THR A 330 3.55 -17.42 2.59
CA THR A 330 2.56 -18.45 2.94
C THR A 330 1.34 -17.84 3.65
N TYR A 331 1.57 -16.80 4.45
CA TYR A 331 0.50 -16.05 5.12
C TYR A 331 -0.14 -15.01 4.18
N PHE A 332 0.60 -14.44 3.22
CA PHE A 332 0.04 -13.59 2.16
C PHE A 332 -1.02 -14.33 1.33
N LEU A 333 -0.78 -15.59 0.96
CA LEU A 333 -1.77 -16.41 0.24
C LEU A 333 -3.09 -16.57 1.01
N ARG A 334 -3.05 -16.64 2.35
CA ARG A 334 -4.26 -16.63 3.20
C ARG A 334 -4.99 -15.29 3.15
N ILE A 335 -4.27 -14.16 3.07
CA ILE A 335 -4.89 -12.84 2.84
C ILE A 335 -5.59 -12.82 1.48
N VAL A 336 -4.99 -13.40 0.44
CA VAL A 336 -5.60 -13.49 -0.91
C VAL A 336 -6.89 -14.34 -0.90
N GLU A 337 -6.89 -15.47 -0.18
CA GLU A 337 -8.08 -16.31 0.00
C GLU A 337 -9.20 -15.60 0.75
N TRP A 338 -8.87 -14.89 1.84
CA TRP A 338 -9.84 -14.09 2.59
C TRP A 338 -10.35 -12.90 1.77
N ALA A 339 -9.48 -12.19 1.06
CA ALA A 339 -9.88 -11.10 0.17
C ALA A 339 -10.87 -11.60 -0.90
N ARG A 340 -10.58 -12.75 -1.53
CA ARG A 340 -11.50 -13.41 -2.47
C ARG A 340 -12.84 -13.75 -1.79
N LYS A 341 -12.81 -14.41 -0.63
CA LYS A 341 -14.00 -14.81 0.15
C LYS A 341 -14.92 -13.63 0.49
N TYR A 342 -14.39 -12.44 0.74
CA TYR A 342 -15.16 -11.22 1.06
C TYR A 342 -15.31 -10.23 -0.12
N GLY A 343 -14.81 -10.57 -1.32
CA GLY A 343 -14.93 -9.74 -2.53
C GLY A 343 -14.00 -8.52 -2.59
N LEU A 344 -12.96 -8.46 -1.76
CA LEU A 344 -11.99 -7.37 -1.69
C LEU A 344 -10.89 -7.53 -2.75
N ARG A 345 -10.43 -6.41 -3.33
CA ARG A 345 -9.27 -6.36 -4.23
C ARG A 345 -7.98 -6.08 -3.46
N ILE A 346 -6.86 -6.55 -3.98
CA ILE A 346 -5.52 -6.37 -3.40
C ILE A 346 -4.66 -5.51 -4.33
N TYR A 347 -4.10 -4.45 -3.76
CA TYR A 347 -2.85 -3.87 -4.20
C TYR A 347 -1.73 -4.59 -3.42
N LEU A 348 -0.94 -5.41 -4.12
CA LEU A 348 0.27 -6.02 -3.56
C LEU A 348 1.43 -5.02 -3.70
N ASP A 349 2.12 -4.72 -2.60
CA ASP A 349 3.16 -3.69 -2.57
C ASP A 349 4.53 -4.28 -2.20
N LEU A 350 5.55 -4.10 -3.07
CA LEU A 350 6.93 -4.47 -2.74
C LEU A 350 7.56 -3.40 -1.85
N HIS A 351 7.29 -3.53 -0.55
CA HIS A 351 7.46 -2.48 0.44
C HIS A 351 8.91 -2.32 0.94
N ALA A 352 9.69 -3.41 0.89
CA ALA A 352 11.10 -3.42 1.26
C ALA A 352 11.92 -4.24 0.25
N VAL A 353 13.01 -3.65 -0.26
CA VAL A 353 13.86 -4.24 -1.31
C VAL A 353 15.30 -4.48 -0.84
N PRO A 354 16.09 -5.37 -1.47
CA PRO A 354 17.47 -5.63 -1.09
C PRO A 354 18.29 -4.35 -0.99
N GLY A 355 18.98 -4.17 0.15
CA GLY A 355 19.78 -2.97 0.41
C GLY A 355 19.01 -1.65 0.57
N GLY A 356 17.67 -1.67 0.77
CA GLY A 356 16.85 -0.55 1.28
C GLY A 356 16.73 0.67 0.37
N GLN A 357 15.51 1.07 0.04
CA GLN A 357 15.20 2.17 -0.89
C GLN A 357 15.01 3.56 -0.23
N ASN A 358 14.82 3.60 1.10
CA ASN A 358 14.74 4.84 1.88
C ASN A 358 15.58 4.83 3.17
N GLY A 359 16.07 3.66 3.59
CA GLY A 359 16.94 3.55 4.76
C GLY A 359 16.22 3.73 6.10
N MET A 360 14.89 3.67 6.09
CA MET A 360 14.01 3.77 7.25
C MET A 360 13.51 2.38 7.67
N ASN A 361 13.01 2.24 8.90
CA ASN A 361 12.62 0.95 9.49
C ASN A 361 11.60 0.14 8.65
N HIS A 362 10.64 0.80 7.99
CA HIS A 362 9.66 0.19 7.09
C HIS A 362 10.26 -0.30 5.74
N SER A 363 11.51 0.05 5.40
CA SER A 363 12.29 -0.69 4.37
C SER A 363 12.98 -1.95 4.92
N GLY A 364 12.58 -2.41 6.10
CA GLY A 364 13.14 -3.55 6.83
C GLY A 364 14.39 -3.22 7.66
N ARG A 365 15.10 -2.12 7.38
CA ARG A 365 16.32 -1.72 8.10
C ARG A 365 16.53 -0.20 8.13
N VAL A 366 16.94 0.33 9.28
CA VAL A 366 17.49 1.69 9.42
C VAL A 366 18.97 1.68 9.00
N HIS A 367 19.29 2.19 7.81
CA HIS A 367 20.67 2.25 7.31
C HIS A 367 20.88 3.22 6.14
N ARG A 368 22.14 3.39 5.69
CA ARG A 368 22.48 4.14 4.46
C ARG A 368 22.06 3.36 3.21
N ILE A 369 21.01 3.83 2.54
CA ILE A 369 20.45 3.34 1.27
C ILE A 369 21.51 2.80 0.30
N SER A 370 21.29 1.56 -0.16
CA SER A 370 22.11 0.84 -1.14
C SER A 370 21.31 0.14 -2.24
N PHE A 371 19.99 0.29 -2.32
CA PHE A 371 19.25 0.09 -3.57
C PHE A 371 19.52 1.29 -4.49
N LEU A 372 19.86 1.08 -5.77
CA LEU A 372 20.23 2.14 -6.75
C LEU A 372 21.26 3.19 -6.29
N ALA A 373 21.98 2.95 -5.20
CA ALA A 373 23.01 3.83 -4.67
C ALA A 373 24.18 3.01 -4.12
N GLY A 374 25.37 3.63 -4.09
CA GLY A 374 26.58 3.01 -3.57
C GLY A 374 27.06 1.81 -4.38
N ASN A 375 28.04 1.10 -3.80
CA ASN A 375 28.78 0.04 -4.47
C ASN A 375 27.98 -1.25 -4.71
N MET A 376 26.76 -1.37 -4.19
CA MET A 376 25.83 -2.49 -4.47
C MET A 376 24.54 -2.04 -5.16
N GLY A 377 24.40 -0.76 -5.51
CA GLY A 377 23.19 -0.17 -6.08
C GLY A 377 22.61 -0.93 -7.27
N LEU A 378 23.46 -1.32 -8.22
CA LEU A 378 23.04 -2.06 -9.41
C LEU A 378 22.71 -3.53 -9.10
N ALA A 379 23.52 -4.22 -8.30
CA ALA A 379 23.28 -5.61 -7.90
C ALA A 379 21.95 -5.77 -7.13
N ASN A 380 21.70 -4.88 -6.18
CA ASN A 380 20.46 -4.83 -5.40
C ASN A 380 19.23 -4.54 -6.27
N ALA A 381 19.35 -3.60 -7.21
CA ALA A 381 18.28 -3.33 -8.17
C ALA A 381 18.03 -4.50 -9.14
N GLN A 382 19.07 -5.23 -9.56
CA GLN A 382 18.92 -6.46 -10.36
C GLN A 382 18.19 -7.58 -9.61
N ARG A 383 18.46 -7.77 -8.31
CA ARG A 383 17.66 -8.68 -7.46
C ARG A 383 16.22 -8.20 -7.36
N THR A 384 16.00 -6.91 -7.17
CA THR A 384 14.65 -6.31 -7.09
C THR A 384 13.85 -6.56 -8.38
N LEU A 385 14.42 -6.31 -9.56
CA LEU A 385 13.81 -6.60 -10.87
C LEU A 385 13.48 -8.10 -11.02
N TYR A 386 14.32 -8.98 -10.51
CA TYR A 386 14.07 -10.42 -10.52
C TYR A 386 12.95 -10.85 -9.56
N TYR A 387 12.86 -10.26 -8.36
CA TYR A 387 11.77 -10.53 -7.43
C TYR A 387 10.44 -9.97 -7.96
N LEU A 388 10.44 -8.80 -8.61
CA LEU A 388 9.29 -8.26 -9.34
C LEU A 388 8.83 -9.18 -10.49
N ARG A 389 9.77 -9.79 -11.23
CA ARG A 389 9.47 -10.83 -12.22
C ARG A 389 8.75 -12.02 -11.58
N VAL A 390 9.33 -12.59 -10.52
CA VAL A 390 8.77 -13.76 -9.82
C VAL A 390 7.36 -13.48 -9.25
N LEU A 391 7.15 -12.29 -8.68
CA LEU A 391 5.82 -11.85 -8.22
C LEU A 391 4.84 -11.68 -9.39
N THR A 392 5.27 -11.05 -10.49
CA THR A 392 4.45 -10.84 -11.70
C THR A 392 4.00 -12.18 -12.31
N GLU A 393 4.92 -13.13 -12.44
CA GLU A 393 4.66 -14.48 -12.93
C GLU A 393 3.68 -15.25 -12.03
N PHE A 394 3.70 -15.02 -10.73
CA PHE A 394 2.73 -15.61 -9.82
C PHE A 394 1.34 -14.95 -9.94
N ILE A 395 1.25 -13.62 -9.80
CA ILE A 395 -0.05 -12.93 -9.70
C ILE A 395 -0.80 -12.83 -11.04
N SER A 396 -0.11 -13.02 -12.18
CA SER A 396 -0.73 -13.00 -13.51
C SER A 396 -1.44 -14.30 -13.88
N GLN A 397 -1.24 -15.40 -13.11
CA GLN A 397 -2.03 -16.62 -13.29
C GLN A 397 -3.54 -16.31 -13.09
N PRO A 398 -4.46 -16.91 -13.87
CA PRO A 398 -5.90 -16.57 -13.86
C PRO A 398 -6.57 -16.64 -12.48
N GLN A 399 -6.07 -17.48 -11.57
CA GLN A 399 -6.54 -17.64 -10.19
C GLN A 399 -6.30 -16.41 -9.30
N TYR A 400 -5.38 -15.52 -9.68
CA TYR A 400 -4.92 -14.40 -8.86
C TYR A 400 -5.16 -13.03 -9.50
N SER A 401 -5.10 -12.90 -10.82
CA SER A 401 -5.11 -11.60 -11.52
C SER A 401 -6.35 -10.74 -11.25
N SER A 402 -7.51 -11.36 -11.01
CA SER A 402 -8.76 -10.66 -10.66
C SER A 402 -8.83 -10.22 -9.19
N VAL A 403 -8.04 -10.85 -8.31
CA VAL A 403 -7.94 -10.52 -6.87
C VAL A 403 -6.80 -9.52 -6.62
N ILE A 404 -5.69 -9.63 -7.37
CA ILE A 404 -4.49 -8.80 -7.26
C ILE A 404 -4.29 -7.97 -8.57
N PRO A 405 -5.18 -7.01 -8.88
CA PRO A 405 -5.08 -6.22 -10.11
C PRO A 405 -4.02 -5.12 -10.10
N VAL A 406 -3.35 -4.84 -8.97
CA VAL A 406 -2.33 -3.79 -8.82
C VAL A 406 -1.07 -4.37 -8.15
N LEU A 407 0.10 -4.08 -8.73
CA LEU A 407 1.42 -4.36 -8.18
C LEU A 407 2.20 -3.06 -8.01
N GLY A 408 2.52 -2.69 -6.77
CA GLY A 408 3.47 -1.62 -6.45
C GLY A 408 4.89 -2.16 -6.57
N ILE A 409 5.71 -1.51 -7.41
CA ILE A 409 7.04 -2.03 -7.73
C ILE A 409 8.12 -1.55 -6.76
N LEU A 410 7.85 -0.49 -5.99
CA LEU A 410 8.78 0.12 -5.03
C LEU A 410 8.03 1.12 -4.12
N ASN A 411 7.89 0.80 -2.82
CA ASN A 411 7.35 1.76 -1.84
C ASN A 411 8.35 2.87 -1.51
N GLU A 412 7.89 4.13 -1.43
CA GLU A 412 8.62 5.30 -0.92
C GLU A 412 10.14 5.31 -1.15
N PRO A 413 10.64 5.24 -2.40
CA PRO A 413 12.06 5.40 -2.67
C PRO A 413 12.50 6.83 -2.37
N LEU A 414 13.55 7.04 -1.56
CA LEU A 414 13.99 8.39 -1.19
C LEU A 414 14.68 9.07 -2.39
N SER A 415 13.88 9.73 -3.22
CA SER A 415 14.29 10.23 -4.54
C SER A 415 15.36 11.32 -4.50
N GLU A 416 15.45 12.07 -3.39
CA GLU A 416 16.53 13.04 -3.12
C GLU A 416 17.91 12.34 -2.99
N GLU A 417 17.94 11.13 -2.43
CA GLU A 417 19.17 10.33 -2.31
C GLU A 417 19.47 9.45 -3.53
N LEU A 418 18.44 8.96 -4.22
CA LEU A 418 18.56 8.03 -5.36
C LEU A 418 18.74 8.70 -6.71
N GLY A 419 18.13 9.87 -6.91
CA GLY A 419 18.11 10.58 -8.18
C GLY A 419 17.02 10.08 -9.14
N MET A 420 16.32 11.04 -9.78
CA MET A 420 15.19 10.77 -10.68
C MET A 420 15.59 9.97 -11.93
N GLU A 421 16.82 10.15 -12.45
CA GLU A 421 17.35 9.43 -13.62
C GLU A 421 17.49 7.92 -13.37
N ALA A 422 18.09 7.54 -12.23
CA ALA A 422 18.28 6.15 -11.84
C ALA A 422 16.94 5.45 -11.59
N LEU A 423 16.01 6.14 -10.90
CA LEU A 423 14.65 5.65 -10.67
C LEU A 423 13.85 5.52 -11.97
N SER A 424 13.88 6.51 -12.87
CA SER A 424 13.16 6.46 -14.15
C SER A 424 13.66 5.33 -15.07
N SER A 425 14.97 5.05 -15.02
CA SER A 425 15.59 3.93 -15.74
C SER A 425 15.19 2.57 -15.15
N PHE A 426 15.15 2.46 -13.81
CA PHE A 426 14.64 1.27 -13.11
C PHE A 426 13.14 1.03 -13.38
N TYR A 427 12.32 2.08 -13.35
CA TYR A 427 10.89 2.01 -13.65
C TYR A 427 10.62 1.61 -15.10
N LEU A 428 11.44 2.06 -16.07
CA LEU A 428 11.33 1.63 -17.46
C LEU A 428 11.70 0.15 -17.65
N GLU A 429 12.78 -0.32 -17.03
CA GLU A 429 13.16 -1.75 -17.07
C GLU A 429 12.10 -2.62 -16.39
N ALA A 430 11.59 -2.22 -15.22
CA ALA A 430 10.52 -2.91 -14.51
C ALA A 430 9.23 -2.97 -15.33
N TYR A 431 8.77 -1.84 -15.90
CA TYR A 431 7.61 -1.78 -16.79
C TYR A 431 7.78 -2.70 -18.01
N THR A 432 8.93 -2.62 -18.67
CA THR A 432 9.23 -3.40 -19.89
C THR A 432 9.26 -4.89 -19.58
N MET A 433 9.87 -5.28 -18.45
CA MET A 433 9.89 -6.65 -17.95
C MET A 433 8.46 -7.16 -17.66
N ILE A 434 7.64 -6.40 -16.93
CA ILE A 434 6.27 -6.79 -16.58
C ILE A 434 5.40 -6.94 -17.82
N ARG A 435 5.44 -5.99 -18.77
CA ARG A 435 4.63 -6.06 -20.00
C ARG A 435 5.13 -7.11 -21.00
N ASN A 436 6.41 -7.48 -20.99
CA ASN A 436 6.93 -8.62 -21.75
C ASN A 436 6.46 -9.98 -21.20
N ILE A 437 6.18 -10.09 -19.90
CA ILE A 437 5.57 -11.27 -19.28
C ILE A 437 4.06 -11.30 -19.53
N THR A 438 3.40 -10.16 -19.36
CA THR A 438 1.93 -10.10 -19.20
C THR A 438 1.16 -9.69 -20.45
N GLY A 439 1.80 -9.05 -21.42
CA GLY A 439 1.13 -8.41 -22.56
C GLY A 439 0.72 -6.97 -22.25
N TYR A 440 -0.18 -6.43 -23.06
CA TYR A 440 -0.62 -5.02 -23.04
C TYR A 440 -2.14 -4.91 -23.15
N GLY A 441 -2.74 -3.91 -22.51
CA GLY A 441 -4.19 -3.64 -22.54
C GLY A 441 -4.98 -4.38 -21.45
N GLU A 442 -6.28 -4.09 -21.33
CA GLU A 442 -7.11 -4.65 -20.25
C GLU A 442 -7.09 -6.20 -20.22
N GLY A 443 -7.02 -6.77 -19.01
CA GLY A 443 -6.90 -8.22 -18.77
C GLY A 443 -5.47 -8.77 -18.82
N ASN A 444 -4.54 -8.08 -19.48
CA ASN A 444 -3.15 -8.53 -19.65
C ASN A 444 -2.27 -8.09 -18.46
N GLY A 445 -2.37 -8.82 -17.34
CA GLY A 445 -1.60 -8.58 -16.12
C GLY A 445 -1.99 -7.32 -15.33
N PRO A 446 -1.22 -6.96 -14.28
CA PRO A 446 -1.61 -5.94 -13.32
C PRO A 446 -1.39 -4.51 -13.82
N TYR A 447 -2.05 -3.56 -13.15
CA TYR A 447 -1.63 -2.16 -13.11
C TYR A 447 -0.33 -2.04 -12.32
N ILE A 448 0.59 -1.20 -12.79
CA ILE A 448 1.93 -1.02 -12.22
C ILE A 448 1.93 0.26 -11.39
N ALA A 449 1.93 0.16 -10.07
CA ALA A 449 1.96 1.30 -9.16
C ALA A 449 3.41 1.73 -8.85
N ILE A 450 3.65 3.03 -8.89
CA ILE A 450 4.94 3.68 -8.68
C ILE A 450 4.77 4.71 -7.57
N GLY A 451 5.48 4.53 -6.46
CA GLY A 451 5.49 5.49 -5.35
C GLY A 451 6.05 6.85 -5.76
N ASP A 452 5.47 7.93 -5.22
CA ASP A 452 5.84 9.32 -5.50
C ASP A 452 7.29 9.67 -5.16
N GLY A 453 7.99 8.82 -4.41
CA GLY A 453 9.40 8.96 -4.08
C GLY A 453 9.67 9.99 -2.97
N LEU A 454 8.72 10.17 -2.05
CA LEU A 454 8.76 11.11 -0.93
C LEU A 454 8.87 12.57 -1.39
N ARG A 455 8.18 12.90 -2.48
CA ARG A 455 8.14 14.24 -3.10
C ARG A 455 6.77 14.52 -3.74
N SER A 456 6.61 15.68 -4.37
CA SER A 456 5.40 16.01 -5.11
C SER A 456 5.19 15.01 -6.28
N PRO A 457 4.03 14.33 -6.37
CA PRO A 457 3.74 13.41 -7.48
C PRO A 457 3.77 14.07 -8.87
N LEU A 458 3.57 15.39 -8.95
CA LEU A 458 3.68 16.16 -10.19
C LEU A 458 5.12 16.31 -10.68
N ASP A 459 6.12 16.10 -9.82
CA ASP A 459 7.53 16.18 -10.20
C ASP A 459 7.95 15.00 -11.12
N TRP A 460 7.06 14.02 -11.29
CA TRP A 460 7.16 12.93 -12.25
C TRP A 460 6.44 13.22 -13.58
N GLU A 461 5.92 14.42 -13.85
CA GLU A 461 5.29 14.74 -15.14
C GLU A 461 6.21 14.37 -16.32
N GLY A 462 5.72 13.49 -17.21
CA GLY A 462 6.51 12.92 -18.31
C GLY A 462 7.23 11.60 -17.99
N LEU A 463 7.06 11.02 -16.80
CA LEU A 463 7.44 9.63 -16.49
C LEU A 463 6.62 8.65 -17.36
N LEU A 464 7.30 7.64 -17.92
CA LEU A 464 6.71 6.54 -18.71
C LEU A 464 5.58 6.99 -19.68
N PRO A 465 5.82 7.96 -20.58
CA PRO A 465 4.75 8.57 -21.37
C PRO A 465 4.18 7.58 -22.38
N ASN A 466 2.86 7.51 -22.46
CA ASN A 466 2.06 6.51 -23.18
C ASN A 466 2.13 5.07 -22.61
N ALA A 467 2.66 4.85 -21.41
CA ALA A 467 2.71 3.50 -20.83
C ALA A 467 1.34 2.93 -20.48
N ASP A 468 1.19 1.62 -20.69
CA ASP A 468 -0.03 0.86 -20.43
C ASP A 468 -0.24 0.60 -18.94
N ARG A 469 -1.31 1.17 -18.38
CA ARG A 469 -1.82 0.93 -17.01
C ARG A 469 -0.75 1.10 -15.93
N VAL A 470 -0.18 2.30 -15.87
CA VAL A 470 0.67 2.77 -14.76
C VAL A 470 -0.19 3.59 -13.78
N ILE A 471 0.10 3.44 -12.48
CA ILE A 471 -0.52 4.20 -11.38
C ILE A 471 0.58 5.03 -10.70
N MET A 472 0.29 6.30 -10.44
CA MET A 472 1.07 7.11 -9.50
C MET A 472 0.50 6.92 -8.09
N ASP A 473 1.33 6.44 -7.15
CA ASP A 473 0.95 6.23 -5.76
C ASP A 473 1.50 7.36 -4.88
N ALA A 474 0.61 8.19 -4.35
CA ALA A 474 0.95 9.35 -3.54
C ALA A 474 0.83 9.04 -2.04
N HIS A 475 1.71 9.62 -1.22
CA HIS A 475 1.76 9.41 0.23
C HIS A 475 1.42 10.69 1.04
N PRO A 476 0.17 11.21 0.96
CA PRO A 476 -0.26 12.45 1.59
C PRO A 476 -0.33 12.41 3.13
N TYR A 477 0.77 12.78 3.79
CA TYR A 477 0.83 13.05 5.23
C TYR A 477 0.99 14.55 5.58
N VAL A 478 0.54 14.94 6.77
CA VAL A 478 0.91 16.20 7.47
C VAL A 478 1.73 15.97 8.74
N ALA A 479 1.69 14.75 9.30
CA ALA A 479 2.31 14.38 10.58
C ALA A 479 3.82 14.66 10.69
N PHE A 480 4.52 14.73 9.56
CA PHE A 480 5.97 14.93 9.47
C PHE A 480 6.35 16.31 8.93
N ASP A 481 5.39 17.25 8.84
CA ASP A 481 5.67 18.63 8.50
C ASP A 481 6.58 19.30 9.54
N ARG A 482 7.47 20.19 9.10
CA ARG A 482 8.36 20.93 10.01
C ARG A 482 7.62 21.99 10.85
N SER A 483 6.41 22.37 10.43
CA SER A 483 5.50 23.22 11.20
C SER A 483 4.84 22.43 12.31
N HIS A 484 5.28 22.65 13.55
CA HIS A 484 4.66 22.12 14.76
C HIS A 484 3.37 22.90 15.06
N ASP A 485 2.39 22.78 14.17
CA ASP A 485 1.11 23.48 14.30
C ASP A 485 0.27 22.81 15.41
N THR A 486 -0.24 23.65 16.31
CA THR A 486 -0.94 23.23 17.52
C THR A 486 -2.41 23.69 17.52
N SER A 487 -2.92 24.16 16.37
CA SER A 487 -4.32 24.53 16.18
C SER A 487 -5.25 23.41 16.65
N PRO A 488 -6.19 23.68 17.57
CA PRO A 488 -6.92 22.61 18.24
C PRO A 488 -8.03 22.04 17.36
N LEU A 489 -8.21 20.71 17.41
CA LEU A 489 -9.34 20.02 16.78
C LEU A 489 -10.71 20.43 17.37
N THR A 490 -10.74 21.03 18.56
CA THR A 490 -11.96 21.49 19.23
C THR A 490 -12.44 22.88 18.80
N ASP A 491 -11.70 23.57 17.93
CA ASP A 491 -12.20 24.79 17.27
C ASP A 491 -13.11 24.40 16.09
N LEU A 492 -14.03 25.30 15.70
CA LEU A 492 -14.91 25.07 14.56
C LEU A 492 -14.20 25.39 13.23
N ALA A 493 -14.31 24.48 12.27
CA ALA A 493 -13.96 24.69 10.87
C ALA A 493 -15.04 25.54 10.16
N GLU A 494 -14.78 25.99 8.93
CA GLU A 494 -15.69 26.92 8.24
C GLU A 494 -17.01 26.30 7.72
N ASP A 495 -17.17 24.98 7.83
CA ASP A 495 -18.45 24.28 7.62
C ASP A 495 -19.28 24.16 8.91
N GLY A 496 -18.76 24.62 10.06
CA GLY A 496 -19.44 24.62 11.35
C GLY A 496 -19.33 23.32 12.15
N GLU A 497 -18.59 22.33 11.65
CA GLU A 497 -18.18 21.15 12.42
C GLU A 497 -16.86 21.45 13.19
N PHE A 498 -16.56 20.69 14.25
CA PHE A 498 -15.25 20.74 14.92
C PHE A 498 -14.13 20.35 13.96
N GLY A 499 -12.90 20.84 14.15
CA GLY A 499 -11.71 20.45 13.39
C GLY A 499 -10.69 21.57 13.16
N GLY A 500 -11.04 22.82 13.48
CA GLY A 500 -10.18 23.99 13.27
C GLY A 500 -9.72 24.12 11.81
N ILE A 501 -8.42 24.36 11.61
CA ILE A 501 -7.83 24.51 10.26
C ILE A 501 -7.65 23.20 9.50
N TRP A 502 -7.62 22.06 10.18
CA TRP A 502 -7.12 20.80 9.61
C TRP A 502 -7.92 20.27 8.42
N PRO A 503 -9.28 20.32 8.41
CA PRO A 503 -10.07 19.96 7.24
C PRO A 503 -9.78 20.84 6.02
N ARG A 504 -9.52 22.15 6.24
CA ARG A 504 -9.10 23.07 5.19
C ARG A 504 -7.71 22.71 4.66
N THR A 505 -6.75 22.43 5.54
CA THR A 505 -5.39 22.02 5.19
C THR A 505 -5.41 20.77 4.30
N ALA A 506 -6.16 19.74 4.67
CA ALA A 506 -6.35 18.52 3.87
C ALA A 506 -6.84 18.83 2.44
N CYS A 507 -7.98 19.53 2.35
CA CYS A 507 -8.63 19.85 1.08
C CYS A 507 -7.80 20.79 0.19
N GLN A 508 -7.03 21.72 0.76
CA GLN A 508 -6.17 22.63 -0.01
C GLN A 508 -4.85 21.99 -0.46
N ARG A 509 -4.26 21.10 0.36
CA ARG A 509 -2.98 20.43 0.04
C ARG A 509 -3.14 19.31 -0.97
N TRP A 510 -4.18 18.48 -0.83
CA TRP A 510 -4.27 17.23 -1.58
C TRP A 510 -5.24 17.29 -2.77
N GLY A 511 -6.40 17.95 -2.64
CA GLY A 511 -7.43 17.99 -3.69
C GLY A 511 -6.94 18.57 -5.03
N PRO A 512 -6.30 19.75 -5.06
CA PRO A 512 -5.71 20.30 -6.27
C PRO A 512 -4.52 19.48 -6.80
N LEU A 513 -3.71 18.92 -5.90
CA LEU A 513 -2.52 18.12 -6.25
C LEU A 513 -2.92 16.82 -6.95
N ILE A 514 -3.72 15.98 -6.29
CA ILE A 514 -4.15 14.68 -6.83
C ILE A 514 -4.95 14.85 -8.13
N ASN A 515 -5.84 15.84 -8.24
CA ASN A 515 -6.55 16.09 -9.50
C ASN A 515 -5.60 16.52 -10.64
N SER A 516 -4.55 17.29 -10.32
CA SER A 516 -3.53 17.67 -11.32
C SER A 516 -2.70 16.45 -11.75
N THR A 517 -2.28 15.60 -10.82
CA THR A 517 -1.59 14.33 -11.10
C THR A 517 -2.47 13.40 -11.95
N LYS A 518 -3.78 13.35 -11.67
CA LYS A 518 -4.76 12.58 -12.47
C LYS A 518 -4.86 13.04 -13.91
N MET A 519 -4.73 14.34 -14.17
CA MET A 519 -4.70 14.90 -15.52
C MET A 519 -3.35 14.74 -16.23
N ALA A 520 -2.23 14.85 -15.51
CA ALA A 520 -0.88 14.82 -16.07
C ALA A 520 -0.35 13.40 -16.34
N LEU A 521 -0.55 12.47 -15.40
CA LEU A 521 0.03 11.13 -15.43
C LEU A 521 -1.01 10.02 -15.67
N GLY A 522 -2.20 10.17 -15.08
CA GLY A 522 -3.30 9.20 -15.23
C GLY A 522 -3.77 8.67 -13.89
N VAL A 523 -4.02 7.36 -13.80
CA VAL A 523 -4.54 6.77 -12.57
C VAL A 523 -3.62 7.14 -11.40
N THR A 524 -4.19 7.85 -10.41
CA THR A 524 -3.48 8.28 -9.21
C THR A 524 -4.28 7.87 -7.99
N ILE A 525 -3.60 7.30 -7.01
CA ILE A 525 -4.18 6.90 -5.71
C ILE A 525 -3.41 7.60 -4.58
N GLY A 526 -4.03 7.69 -3.41
CA GLY A 526 -3.29 7.88 -2.16
C GLY A 526 -3.16 6.53 -1.46
N GLY A 527 -2.09 5.78 -1.73
CA GLY A 527 -1.78 4.50 -1.10
C GLY A 527 -1.51 4.60 0.39
N GLU A 528 -1.22 5.81 0.88
CA GLU A 528 -1.02 6.07 2.31
C GLU A 528 -1.51 7.46 2.75
N PHE A 529 -2.36 7.46 3.78
CA PHE A 529 -2.67 8.63 4.60
C PHE A 529 -3.18 8.16 5.96
N SER A 530 -3.19 9.02 6.98
CA SER A 530 -3.71 8.66 8.31
C SER A 530 -4.48 9.83 8.96
N GLY A 531 -4.95 9.64 10.18
CA GLY A 531 -5.52 10.72 11.00
C GLY A 531 -4.47 11.61 11.68
N ALA A 532 -3.17 11.41 11.42
CA ALA A 532 -2.11 12.02 12.21
C ALA A 532 -1.81 13.47 11.81
N LEU A 533 -1.93 14.36 12.79
CA LEU A 533 -1.64 15.80 12.66
C LEU A 533 -0.17 16.14 12.97
N ASN A 534 0.53 15.22 13.64
CA ASN A 534 1.88 15.36 14.15
C ASN A 534 2.46 13.94 14.40
N ASP A 535 3.71 13.88 14.83
CA ASP A 535 4.47 12.65 15.07
C ASP A 535 4.31 12.05 16.48
N CYS A 536 3.24 12.41 17.19
CA CYS A 536 2.94 11.83 18.50
C CYS A 536 2.50 10.36 18.41
N GLY A 537 2.91 9.59 19.41
CA GLY A 537 2.72 8.14 19.49
C GLY A 537 4.04 7.38 19.67
N ARG A 538 3.96 6.19 20.26
CA ARG A 538 5.13 5.35 20.57
C ARG A 538 5.82 4.89 19.29
N TYR A 539 7.12 5.18 19.19
CA TYR A 539 8.00 4.79 18.08
C TYR A 539 7.64 5.35 16.69
N ILE A 540 6.72 6.32 16.60
CA ILE A 540 6.35 6.98 15.31
C ILE A 540 7.57 7.59 14.60
N ARG A 541 8.56 8.06 15.38
CA ARG A 541 9.81 8.59 14.84
C ARG A 541 10.88 7.53 14.65
N GLU A 542 11.16 6.74 15.67
CA GLU A 542 12.08 5.58 15.62
C GLU A 542 12.07 4.85 16.98
N VAL A 543 12.70 3.66 17.05
CA VAL A 543 12.94 3.01 18.36
C VAL A 543 13.99 3.79 19.15
N GLY A 544 13.59 4.26 20.33
CA GLY A 544 14.43 5.09 21.20
C GLY A 544 14.32 6.59 20.94
N VAL A 545 13.61 7.00 19.88
CA VAL A 545 13.26 8.40 19.60
C VAL A 545 11.84 8.68 20.09
N THR A 546 11.68 9.77 20.83
CA THR A 546 10.38 10.29 21.30
C THR A 546 10.16 11.65 20.65
N SER A 547 8.95 11.92 20.16
CA SER A 547 8.58 13.26 19.69
C SER A 547 8.66 14.29 20.82
N ASP A 548 9.14 15.49 20.52
CA ASP A 548 9.11 16.67 21.39
C ASP A 548 7.90 17.58 21.11
N HIS A 549 6.96 17.14 20.26
CA HIS A 549 5.77 17.90 19.90
C HIS A 549 4.87 18.14 21.14
N PRO A 550 4.52 19.41 21.45
CA PRO A 550 3.97 19.78 22.76
C PRO A 550 2.57 19.24 23.07
N GLN A 551 1.90 18.61 22.09
CA GLN A 551 0.57 18.02 22.24
C GLN A 551 0.58 16.50 22.43
N CYS A 552 1.72 15.80 22.46
CA CYS A 552 1.71 14.34 22.67
C CYS A 552 1.01 13.90 23.97
N PRO A 553 1.14 14.61 25.12
CA PRO A 553 0.34 14.30 26.32
C PRO A 553 -1.18 14.37 26.14
N LEU A 554 -1.69 15.05 25.11
CA LEU A 554 -3.11 15.04 24.73
C LEU A 554 -3.44 13.87 23.79
N TYR A 555 -2.57 13.57 22.82
CA TYR A 555 -2.86 12.58 21.78
C TYR A 555 -2.52 11.14 22.17
N ASP A 556 -1.57 10.93 23.08
CA ASP A 556 -1.29 9.60 23.67
C ASP A 556 -2.39 9.17 24.67
N ASP A 557 -3.16 10.13 25.18
CA ASP A 557 -4.28 9.91 26.13
C ASP A 557 -5.65 9.78 25.44
N TRP A 558 -5.68 9.02 24.33
CA TRP A 558 -6.90 8.86 23.49
C TRP A 558 -8.11 8.28 24.22
N GLU A 559 -7.89 7.55 25.31
CA GLU A 559 -8.95 7.00 26.17
C GLU A 559 -9.78 8.10 26.83
N ASN A 560 -9.20 9.29 27.02
CA ASN A 560 -9.84 10.47 27.60
C ASN A 560 -10.20 11.55 26.55
N TRP A 561 -10.07 11.28 25.24
CA TRP A 561 -10.49 12.22 24.19
C TRP A 561 -11.98 12.54 24.29
N THR A 562 -12.31 13.83 24.31
CA THR A 562 -13.69 14.30 24.34
C THR A 562 -14.38 14.10 22.98
N ASP A 563 -15.71 14.12 22.97
CA ASP A 563 -16.49 13.92 21.75
C ASP A 563 -16.27 15.04 20.73
N GLU A 564 -15.94 16.27 21.17
CA GLU A 564 -15.54 17.38 20.30
C GLU A 564 -14.20 17.12 19.60
N LEU A 565 -13.20 16.58 20.32
CA LEU A 565 -11.90 16.21 19.74
C LEU A 565 -12.07 15.07 18.72
N LYS A 566 -12.86 14.04 19.06
CA LYS A 566 -13.17 12.91 18.17
C LYS A 566 -13.92 13.37 16.91
N ALA A 567 -14.89 14.28 17.05
CA ALA A 567 -15.59 14.89 15.93
C ALA A 567 -14.66 15.74 15.06
N GLY A 568 -13.74 16.50 15.66
CA GLY A 568 -12.72 17.25 14.93
C GLY A 568 -11.77 16.37 14.13
N LEU A 569 -11.30 15.27 14.73
CA LEU A 569 -10.47 14.27 14.05
C LEU A 569 -11.23 13.60 12.89
N GLN A 570 -12.52 13.30 13.09
CA GLN A 570 -13.39 12.77 12.03
C GLN A 570 -13.59 13.78 10.89
N ASN A 571 -13.77 15.07 11.18
CA ASN A 571 -13.88 16.12 10.17
C ASN A 571 -12.60 16.19 9.31
N PHE A 572 -11.42 16.20 9.94
CA PHE A 572 -10.14 16.14 9.24
C PHE A 572 -10.05 14.91 8.33
N ILE A 573 -10.32 13.71 8.86
CA ILE A 573 -10.22 12.45 8.09
C ILE A 573 -11.23 12.41 6.93
N LEU A 574 -12.46 12.92 7.12
CA LEU A 574 -13.45 13.05 6.05
C LEU A 574 -12.99 13.99 4.94
N ALA A 575 -12.29 15.08 5.29
CA ALA A 575 -11.68 15.99 4.33
C ALA A 575 -10.49 15.34 3.60
N SER A 576 -9.66 14.55 4.29
CA SER A 576 -8.61 13.72 3.67
C SER A 576 -9.18 12.78 2.62
N MET A 577 -10.22 12.02 2.99
CA MET A 577 -10.88 11.04 2.12
C MET A 577 -11.50 11.67 0.86
N ASP A 578 -12.11 12.86 0.98
CA ASP A 578 -12.67 13.59 -0.17
C ASP A 578 -11.59 14.18 -1.08
N ALA A 579 -10.52 14.73 -0.48
CA ALA A 579 -9.43 15.40 -1.19
C ALA A 579 -8.49 14.42 -1.94
N ILE A 580 -8.17 13.28 -1.34
CA ILE A 580 -7.37 12.21 -1.94
C ILE A 580 -8.23 11.39 -2.92
N GLY A 581 -9.46 11.12 -2.51
CA GLY A 581 -10.51 10.55 -3.33
C GLY A 581 -10.47 9.03 -3.48
N ASP A 582 -9.35 8.50 -3.99
CA ASP A 582 -9.09 7.06 -4.11
C ASP A 582 -7.97 6.71 -3.13
N PHE A 583 -8.31 6.14 -1.99
CA PHE A 583 -7.44 6.15 -0.81
C PHE A 583 -7.19 4.78 -0.21
N PHE A 584 -6.07 4.64 0.50
CA PHE A 584 -5.77 3.55 1.41
C PHE A 584 -5.26 4.13 2.74
N PHE A 585 -5.98 3.90 3.84
CA PHE A 585 -5.58 4.43 5.15
C PHE A 585 -4.43 3.61 5.76
N TRP A 586 -3.39 4.26 6.28
CA TRP A 586 -2.28 3.67 7.05
C TRP A 586 -2.60 3.74 8.54
N THR A 587 -2.94 2.65 9.23
CA THR A 587 -3.13 1.25 8.79
C THR A 587 -4.49 0.72 9.30
N TRP A 588 -4.90 -0.49 8.91
CA TRP A 588 -6.13 -1.12 9.44
C TRP A 588 -6.15 -1.11 10.97
N LYS A 589 -5.06 -1.53 11.63
CA LYS A 589 -4.93 -1.45 13.09
C LYS A 589 -3.48 -1.39 13.55
N ILE A 590 -3.30 -0.74 14.68
CA ILE A 590 -2.09 -0.80 15.50
C ILE A 590 -2.25 -1.95 16.52
N GLY A 591 -1.16 -2.65 16.83
CA GLY A 591 -1.08 -3.66 17.88
C GLY A 591 -0.85 -3.05 19.28
N PRO A 592 -1.14 -3.80 20.35
CA PRO A 592 -0.90 -3.31 21.71
C PRO A 592 0.59 -3.21 22.05
N SER A 593 0.91 -2.28 22.96
CA SER A 593 2.15 -2.26 23.73
C SER A 593 2.24 -3.49 24.66
N ILE A 594 3.38 -3.69 25.32
CA ILE A 594 3.48 -4.71 26.41
C ILE A 594 2.53 -4.43 27.59
N GLU A 595 2.00 -3.22 27.69
CA GLU A 595 1.00 -2.80 28.69
C GLU A 595 -0.45 -3.04 28.22
N GLY A 596 -0.66 -3.50 26.98
CA GLY A 596 -1.98 -3.78 26.41
C GLY A 596 -2.66 -2.58 25.74
N LYS A 597 -2.03 -1.40 25.73
CA LYS A 597 -2.59 -0.15 25.18
C LYS A 597 -2.21 0.06 23.72
N ILE A 598 -3.11 0.65 22.92
CA ILE A 598 -2.77 1.18 21.59
C ILE A 598 -2.05 2.52 21.76
N THR A 599 -0.85 2.65 21.20
CA THR A 599 0.05 3.78 21.43
C THR A 599 0.30 4.67 20.21
N ALA A 600 -0.47 4.48 19.14
CA ALA A 600 -0.45 5.32 17.93
C ALA A 600 -1.89 5.53 17.38
N PRO A 601 -2.79 6.16 18.15
CA PRO A 601 -4.25 6.11 17.90
C PRO A 601 -4.69 6.73 16.56
N PHE A 602 -3.98 7.75 16.08
CA PHE A 602 -4.21 8.37 14.77
C PHE A 602 -4.04 7.42 13.56
N TRP A 603 -3.33 6.30 13.77
CA TRP A 603 -2.88 5.38 12.73
C TRP A 603 -3.65 4.05 12.73
N SER A 604 -4.73 3.96 13.50
CA SER A 604 -5.52 2.73 13.68
C SER A 604 -6.96 2.93 13.19
N TYR A 605 -7.25 2.53 11.95
CA TYR A 605 -8.60 2.64 11.37
C TYR A 605 -9.64 1.90 12.22
N LYS A 606 -9.31 0.69 12.69
CA LYS A 606 -10.14 -0.15 13.55
C LYS A 606 -10.44 0.51 14.90
N LEU A 607 -9.43 1.05 15.59
CA LEU A 607 -9.67 1.77 16.85
C LEU A 607 -10.54 2.99 16.61
N GLY A 608 -10.29 3.73 15.53
CA GLY A 608 -11.10 4.89 15.19
C GLY A 608 -12.55 4.57 14.82
N LEU A 609 -12.82 3.40 14.22
CA LEU A 609 -14.19 2.89 14.05
C LEU A 609 -14.82 2.59 15.42
N GLU A 610 -14.11 1.86 16.27
CA GLU A 610 -14.57 1.43 17.59
C GLU A 610 -14.88 2.63 18.51
N GLN A 611 -14.03 3.66 18.50
CA GLN A 611 -14.09 4.84 19.36
C GLN A 611 -14.79 6.06 18.73
N GLY A 612 -15.12 6.01 17.44
CA GLY A 612 -16.02 6.95 16.76
C GLY A 612 -15.37 8.10 15.97
N TRP A 613 -14.04 8.17 15.84
CA TRP A 613 -13.37 9.20 15.02
C TRP A 613 -13.14 8.81 13.55
N ILE A 614 -13.39 7.55 13.15
CA ILE A 614 -13.47 7.13 11.75
C ILE A 614 -14.96 7.02 11.35
N PRO A 615 -15.38 7.54 10.18
CA PRO A 615 -16.76 7.43 9.73
C PRO A 615 -17.16 5.96 9.52
N ARG A 616 -18.37 5.59 9.96
CA ARG A 616 -18.90 4.23 9.80
C ARG A 616 -19.23 3.86 8.34
N ASP A 617 -19.47 4.86 7.49
CA ASP A 617 -19.66 4.71 6.04
C ASP A 617 -18.69 5.69 5.34
N PRO A 618 -17.67 5.22 4.61
CA PRO A 618 -16.65 6.09 4.01
C PRO A 618 -17.20 7.00 2.91
N ARG A 619 -18.38 6.70 2.35
CA ARG A 619 -19.07 7.54 1.35
C ARG A 619 -19.52 8.90 1.91
N THR A 620 -19.59 9.04 3.23
CA THR A 620 -19.92 10.32 3.90
C THR A 620 -18.88 11.42 3.69
N SER A 621 -17.66 11.05 3.26
CA SER A 621 -16.61 11.99 2.83
C SER A 621 -17.03 12.85 1.64
N PHE A 622 -17.84 12.33 0.71
CA PHE A 622 -18.10 12.98 -0.58
C PHE A 622 -18.57 14.44 -0.45
N GLY A 623 -17.84 15.33 -1.11
CA GLY A 623 -18.10 16.77 -1.16
C GLY A 623 -17.77 17.52 0.13
N LYS A 624 -17.00 16.95 1.06
CA LYS A 624 -16.53 17.62 2.28
C LYS A 624 -15.70 18.86 1.95
N CYS A 625 -14.81 18.81 0.95
CA CYS A 625 -14.04 19.97 0.51
C CYS A 625 -14.94 21.07 -0.06
N ALA A 626 -16.01 20.70 -0.77
CA ALA A 626 -17.00 21.66 -1.26
C ALA A 626 -17.81 22.31 -0.12
N ARG A 627 -18.09 21.59 0.98
CA ARG A 627 -18.73 22.15 2.19
C ARG A 627 -17.85 23.20 2.88
N LEU A 628 -16.53 22.98 2.90
CA LEU A 628 -15.52 23.93 3.40
C LEU A 628 -15.25 25.13 2.46
N GLY A 629 -15.99 25.24 1.35
CA GLY A 629 -15.85 26.29 0.34
C GLY A 629 -14.59 26.16 -0.54
N ILE A 630 -13.98 24.97 -0.59
CA ILE A 630 -12.72 24.72 -1.29
C ILE A 630 -13.02 24.06 -2.65
N SER A 631 -12.86 24.83 -3.72
CA SER A 631 -12.99 24.34 -5.10
C SER A 631 -11.60 24.05 -5.66
N SER A 632 -11.26 22.76 -5.83
CA SER A 632 -10.23 22.35 -6.79
C SER A 632 -10.80 22.38 -8.21
N ALA A 633 -9.94 22.29 -9.23
CA ALA A 633 -10.39 21.88 -10.55
C ALA A 633 -10.73 20.38 -10.48
N PRO A 634 -11.96 19.94 -10.80
CA PRO A 634 -12.33 18.53 -10.73
C PRO A 634 -11.70 17.76 -11.89
N PHE A 635 -11.11 16.61 -11.59
CA PHE A 635 -10.89 15.58 -12.60
C PHE A 635 -12.28 15.06 -13.06
N ASP A 636 -12.51 14.95 -14.37
CA ASP A 636 -13.82 14.65 -14.94
C ASP A 636 -14.18 13.15 -14.97
N GLY A 637 -13.28 12.29 -14.50
CA GLY A 637 -13.42 10.82 -14.54
C GLY A 637 -12.85 10.17 -15.81
N THR A 638 -12.36 10.94 -16.78
CA THR A 638 -11.95 10.44 -18.10
C THR A 638 -10.43 10.29 -18.21
N TYR A 639 -9.93 9.07 -18.08
CA TYR A 639 -8.55 8.72 -18.39
C TYR A 639 -8.33 8.53 -19.90
N LYS A 640 -7.06 8.52 -20.33
CA LYS A 640 -6.66 8.19 -21.71
C LYS A 640 -6.67 6.68 -21.93
N PRO A 641 -6.96 6.20 -23.17
CA PRO A 641 -6.87 4.79 -23.57
C PRO A 641 -5.77 3.95 -22.92
N TRP A 642 -4.51 4.39 -22.98
CA TRP A 642 -3.37 3.66 -22.40
C TRP A 642 -3.32 3.66 -20.87
N GLN A 643 -3.88 4.66 -20.20
CA GLN A 643 -3.92 4.74 -18.74
C GLN A 643 -4.85 3.68 -18.14
N THR A 644 -5.84 3.17 -18.90
CA THR A 644 -6.78 2.12 -18.47
C THR A 644 -6.67 0.81 -19.26
N GLY A 645 -5.88 0.77 -20.34
CA GLY A 645 -5.71 -0.41 -21.20
C GLY A 645 -6.77 -0.59 -22.28
N ASP A 646 -7.59 0.44 -22.52
CA ASP A 646 -8.70 0.46 -23.49
C ASP A 646 -8.24 1.12 -24.80
N PHE A 647 -7.49 0.40 -25.63
CA PHE A 647 -6.93 0.91 -26.90
C PHE A 647 -7.02 -0.09 -28.05
N GLU A 648 -7.22 0.40 -29.27
CA GLU A 648 -7.26 -0.41 -30.50
C GLU A 648 -5.88 -0.92 -30.95
N SER A 649 -4.80 -0.27 -30.52
CA SER A 649 -3.42 -0.60 -30.89
C SER A 649 -2.44 -0.29 -29.76
N GLN A 650 -1.47 -1.17 -29.52
CA GLN A 650 -0.47 -1.04 -28.45
C GLN A 650 0.19 0.36 -28.45
N PRO A 651 0.14 1.09 -27.32
CA PRO A 651 0.76 2.41 -27.21
C PRO A 651 2.29 2.28 -27.13
N THR A 652 3.00 3.28 -27.66
CA THR A 652 4.46 3.26 -27.76
C THR A 652 5.08 4.37 -26.93
N ILE A 653 6.00 4.01 -26.04
CA ILE A 653 6.86 4.96 -25.32
C ILE A 653 7.84 5.60 -26.34
N PRO A 654 7.99 6.93 -26.38
CA PRO A 654 8.86 7.61 -27.36
C PRO A 654 10.31 7.14 -27.28
N ALA A 655 10.95 6.97 -28.44
CA ALA A 655 12.34 6.48 -28.53
C ALA A 655 13.36 7.38 -27.79
N GLU A 656 13.09 8.68 -27.68
CA GLU A 656 13.89 9.62 -26.87
C GLU A 656 13.81 9.30 -25.38
N TYR A 657 12.62 8.99 -24.84
CA TYR A 657 12.47 8.55 -23.45
C TYR A 657 13.22 7.23 -23.22
N LEU A 658 13.11 6.27 -24.16
CA LEU A 658 13.82 4.99 -24.08
C LEU A 658 15.35 5.16 -24.09
N ALA A 659 15.87 6.10 -24.88
CA ALA A 659 17.30 6.40 -24.94
C ALA A 659 17.82 7.12 -23.69
N ASN A 660 17.03 8.05 -23.14
CA ASN A 660 17.41 8.85 -21.97
C ASN A 660 17.31 8.08 -20.64
N ASN A 661 16.56 6.97 -20.60
CA ASN A 661 16.32 6.15 -19.39
C ASN A 661 16.79 4.69 -19.58
N ALA A 662 17.86 4.49 -20.37
CA ALA A 662 18.36 3.16 -20.68
C ALA A 662 18.88 2.42 -19.43
N TRP A 663 18.66 1.11 -19.38
CA TRP A 663 19.13 0.25 -18.29
C TRP A 663 20.48 -0.43 -18.63
N PRO A 664 21.48 -0.45 -17.71
CA PRO A 664 21.52 0.27 -16.43
C PRO A 664 21.74 1.79 -16.62
N PRO A 665 21.29 2.63 -15.68
CA PRO A 665 21.47 4.08 -15.73
C PRO A 665 22.95 4.47 -15.82
N GLY A 666 23.24 5.61 -16.46
CA GLY A 666 24.61 6.06 -16.71
C GLY A 666 25.39 6.41 -15.44
N THR A 667 24.69 6.84 -14.39
CA THR A 667 25.25 7.11 -13.06
C THR A 667 24.37 6.54 -11.95
N LEU A 668 24.95 6.25 -10.79
CA LEU A 668 24.26 5.97 -9.54
C LEU A 668 24.87 6.85 -8.45
N THR A 669 24.07 7.31 -7.49
CA THR A 669 24.59 8.17 -6.42
C THR A 669 25.55 7.40 -5.52
N ARG A 670 26.65 8.04 -5.10
CA ARG A 670 27.59 7.54 -4.08
C ARG A 670 28.31 6.22 -4.43
N ALA A 671 28.29 5.77 -5.67
CA ALA A 671 29.15 4.70 -6.16
C ALA A 671 30.59 5.19 -6.27
N ASP A 672 31.57 4.40 -5.79
CA ASP A 672 32.99 4.78 -5.80
C ASP A 672 33.67 4.48 -7.16
N MET A 673 32.91 4.02 -8.15
CA MET A 673 33.36 3.64 -9.50
C MET A 673 32.24 3.82 -10.54
N PRO A 674 32.57 3.89 -11.85
CA PRO A 674 31.58 3.91 -12.92
C PRO A 674 30.63 2.70 -12.85
N VAL A 675 29.35 2.90 -13.20
CA VAL A 675 28.30 1.87 -13.12
C VAL A 675 28.68 0.58 -13.88
N ALA A 676 29.39 0.72 -14.99
CA ALA A 676 29.88 -0.39 -15.79
C ALA A 676 30.98 -1.27 -15.12
N LEU A 677 31.46 -0.93 -13.92
CA LEU A 677 32.37 -1.73 -13.08
C LEU A 677 31.71 -2.21 -11.78
N LEU A 678 30.47 -1.82 -11.49
CA LEU A 678 29.77 -2.25 -10.29
C LEU A 678 29.44 -3.75 -10.33
N PRO A 679 29.28 -4.40 -9.16
CA PRO A 679 28.77 -5.76 -9.07
C PRO A 679 27.42 -5.92 -9.79
N THR A 680 27.30 -7.03 -10.50
CA THR A 680 26.11 -7.45 -11.25
C THR A 680 25.89 -8.95 -11.07
N TYR A 681 24.68 -9.43 -11.33
CA TYR A 681 24.34 -10.86 -11.29
C TYR A 681 24.12 -11.43 -12.68
N ALA A 682 24.51 -12.69 -12.89
CA ALA A 682 24.20 -13.41 -14.12
C ALA A 682 22.78 -13.99 -14.05
N THR A 683 22.07 -14.02 -15.19
CA THR A 683 20.73 -14.61 -15.34
C THR A 683 20.78 -16.11 -15.66
N THR A 684 21.68 -16.83 -14.98
CA THR A 684 22.00 -18.26 -15.20
C THR A 684 21.72 -19.14 -13.99
N GLY A 685 21.16 -18.60 -12.91
CA GLY A 685 20.71 -19.35 -11.75
C GLY A 685 19.42 -20.12 -12.01
N SER A 686 19.02 -20.95 -11.04
CA SER A 686 17.69 -21.57 -11.03
C SER A 686 16.61 -20.49 -10.94
N VAL A 687 15.51 -20.66 -11.67
CA VAL A 687 14.32 -19.80 -11.54
C VAL A 687 13.61 -20.13 -10.24
N ILE A 688 13.21 -19.10 -9.48
CA ILE A 688 12.37 -19.23 -8.29
C ILE A 688 10.91 -19.29 -8.75
N THR A 689 10.21 -20.35 -8.36
CA THR A 689 8.75 -20.40 -8.35
C THR A 689 8.28 -20.32 -6.90
N LEU A 690 7.37 -19.38 -6.61
CA LEU A 690 6.81 -19.25 -5.27
C LEU A 690 5.83 -20.39 -4.98
N PRO A 691 5.78 -20.90 -3.74
CA PRO A 691 4.89 -22.01 -3.42
C PRO A 691 3.43 -21.61 -3.57
N VAL A 692 2.61 -22.57 -3.99
CA VAL A 692 1.17 -22.43 -4.20
C VAL A 692 0.40 -23.06 -3.02
N PRO A 693 -0.80 -22.55 -2.70
CA PRO A 693 -1.64 -23.14 -1.65
C PRO A 693 -2.13 -24.54 -2.06
N THR A 694 -2.39 -25.40 -1.06
CA THR A 694 -2.93 -26.75 -1.27
C THR A 694 -4.31 -26.88 -0.64
N TYR A 695 -5.29 -27.32 -1.43
CA TYR A 695 -6.71 -27.36 -1.03
C TYR A 695 -7.20 -28.78 -0.76
N SER A 696 -7.88 -28.97 0.37
CA SER A 696 -8.47 -30.25 0.76
C SER A 696 -9.94 -30.35 0.32
N GLY A 697 -10.21 -31.25 -0.63
CA GLY A 697 -11.55 -31.49 -1.18
C GLY A 697 -11.79 -30.90 -2.58
N THR A 698 -10.98 -29.93 -3.00
CA THR A 698 -11.03 -29.34 -4.33
C THR A 698 -10.68 -30.37 -5.43
N PRO A 699 -11.42 -30.43 -6.56
CA PRO A 699 -11.07 -31.26 -7.71
C PRO A 699 -9.70 -30.86 -8.29
N ALA A 700 -8.88 -31.86 -8.63
CA ALA A 700 -7.53 -31.62 -9.17
C ALA A 700 -7.49 -30.71 -10.41
N SER A 701 -8.56 -30.69 -11.22
CA SER A 701 -8.68 -29.83 -12.40
C SER A 701 -8.79 -28.33 -12.09
N ALA A 702 -9.24 -27.94 -10.90
CA ALA A 702 -9.23 -26.53 -10.49
C ALA A 702 -7.82 -26.04 -10.13
N THR A 703 -6.93 -26.97 -9.75
CA THR A 703 -5.54 -26.69 -9.33
C THR A 703 -4.48 -27.16 -10.33
N GLU A 704 -4.85 -27.83 -11.44
CA GLU A 704 -3.90 -28.52 -12.33
C GLU A 704 -2.85 -27.59 -12.98
N ASN A 705 -3.23 -26.32 -13.20
CA ASN A 705 -2.38 -25.28 -13.78
C ASN A 705 -1.76 -24.34 -12.71
N LEU A 706 -2.00 -24.60 -11.43
CA LEU A 706 -1.55 -23.76 -10.30
C LEU A 706 -0.10 -24.11 -9.93
N ARG A 707 0.87 -23.38 -10.50
CA ARG A 707 2.30 -23.73 -10.42
C ARG A 707 3.23 -22.59 -9.98
N GLY A 708 2.71 -21.39 -9.81
CA GLY A 708 3.48 -20.20 -9.43
C GLY A 708 4.27 -19.57 -10.58
N TRP A 709 3.86 -19.82 -11.82
CA TRP A 709 4.47 -19.26 -13.03
C TRP A 709 3.42 -19.13 -14.14
N TYR A 710 3.43 -18.03 -14.88
CA TYR A 710 2.42 -17.70 -15.89
C TYR A 710 2.94 -17.94 -17.30
N ASN A 711 4.07 -17.33 -17.67
CA ASN A 711 4.57 -17.30 -19.04
C ASN A 711 5.62 -18.39 -19.31
N ASP A 712 5.23 -19.48 -19.99
CA ASP A 712 6.14 -20.54 -20.46
C ASP A 712 7.20 -20.06 -21.47
N ALA A 713 7.04 -18.89 -22.09
CA ALA A 713 8.02 -18.32 -23.00
C ALA A 713 9.17 -17.58 -22.28
N ASP A 714 9.04 -17.22 -21.00
CA ASP A 714 10.14 -16.58 -20.25
C ASP A 714 11.15 -17.60 -19.70
N THR A 715 11.96 -18.15 -20.61
CA THR A 715 13.01 -19.13 -20.28
C THR A 715 14.29 -18.51 -19.69
N ARG A 716 14.26 -17.25 -19.22
CA ARG A 716 15.43 -16.59 -18.61
C ARG A 716 15.75 -17.20 -17.25
N GLY A 717 17.00 -17.51 -16.96
CA GLY A 717 17.41 -18.04 -15.65
C GLY A 717 17.23 -17.03 -14.51
N GLY A 718 17.35 -17.51 -13.29
CA GLY A 718 17.37 -16.66 -12.09
C GLY A 718 18.67 -15.87 -11.96
N VAL A 719 18.68 -14.86 -11.08
CA VAL A 719 19.91 -14.12 -10.76
C VAL A 719 20.84 -14.99 -9.91
N THR A 720 22.15 -14.91 -10.15
CA THR A 720 23.16 -15.63 -9.36
C THR A 720 24.50 -14.87 -9.33
N PRO A 721 25.28 -14.94 -8.23
CA PRO A 721 26.64 -14.41 -8.17
C PRO A 721 27.53 -14.88 -9.33
N ILE A 722 28.26 -13.95 -9.94
CA ILE A 722 29.23 -14.22 -10.99
C ILE A 722 30.53 -14.67 -10.34
N GLY A 723 30.99 -15.86 -10.70
CA GLY A 723 32.21 -16.47 -10.15
C GLY A 723 33.43 -15.53 -10.28
N GLY A 724 34.11 -15.29 -9.16
CA GLY A 724 35.26 -14.38 -9.10
C GLY A 724 34.92 -12.90 -8.89
N CYS A 725 33.67 -12.49 -9.07
CA CYS A 725 33.28 -11.11 -8.75
C CYS A 725 33.14 -10.90 -7.24
N LYS A 726 33.49 -9.70 -6.76
CA LYS A 726 33.36 -9.32 -5.36
C LYS A 726 32.05 -8.58 -5.14
N TYR A 727 31.25 -9.07 -4.20
CA TYR A 727 30.07 -8.39 -3.68
C TYR A 727 30.40 -7.95 -2.25
N PRO A 728 30.52 -6.64 -1.96
CA PRO A 728 30.61 -6.18 -0.59
C PRO A 728 29.23 -6.34 0.08
N ASP A 729 29.20 -6.28 1.41
CA ASP A 729 27.94 -6.36 2.15
C ASP A 729 26.95 -5.27 1.69
N PRO A 730 25.67 -5.61 1.39
CA PRO A 730 24.71 -4.69 0.80
C PRO A 730 24.22 -3.59 1.75
N TYR A 731 24.61 -3.62 3.03
CA TYR A 731 24.27 -2.61 4.03
C TYR A 731 25.49 -1.84 4.56
N VAL A 732 26.70 -2.42 4.48
CA VAL A 732 27.97 -1.74 4.85
C VAL A 732 28.68 -1.09 3.64
N VAL A 733 28.39 -1.56 2.42
CA VAL A 733 28.64 -0.92 1.10
C VAL A 733 30.08 -0.50 0.77
N LYS A 734 31.09 -1.04 1.47
CA LYS A 734 32.51 -0.75 1.24
C LYS A 734 33.25 -1.96 0.67
N PHE A 735 34.11 -1.71 -0.32
CA PHE A 735 35.13 -2.66 -0.76
C PHE A 735 36.43 -2.45 0.02
N ASP A 736 37.12 -3.53 0.38
CA ASP A 736 38.52 -3.47 0.83
C ASP A 736 39.47 -3.04 -0.31
N VAL A 737 39.12 -3.44 -1.55
CA VAL A 737 39.82 -3.10 -2.79
C VAL A 737 38.77 -2.99 -3.89
N LEU A 738 38.67 -1.81 -4.53
CA LEU A 738 37.72 -1.56 -5.62
C LEU A 738 38.03 -2.46 -6.84
N PRO A 739 37.02 -3.02 -7.53
CA PRO A 739 37.20 -3.72 -8.79
C PRO A 739 37.83 -2.83 -9.88
N THR A 740 38.70 -3.42 -10.69
CA THR A 740 39.36 -2.77 -11.84
C THR A 740 38.94 -3.37 -13.19
N ALA A 741 38.04 -4.34 -13.18
CA ALA A 741 37.47 -5.07 -14.32
C ALA A 741 36.02 -5.43 -13.97
N ARG A 742 35.22 -5.85 -14.96
CA ARG A 742 33.82 -6.24 -14.71
C ARG A 742 33.71 -7.60 -14.02
N CYS A 743 32.52 -7.90 -13.50
CA CYS A 743 32.21 -9.27 -13.08
C CYS A 743 32.35 -10.24 -14.27
N GLY A 744 33.34 -11.14 -14.21
CA GLY A 744 33.57 -12.18 -15.21
C GLY A 744 34.53 -11.81 -16.35
N GLU A 745 35.24 -10.67 -16.26
CA GLU A 745 36.37 -10.30 -17.14
C GLU A 745 37.73 -10.62 -16.50
#